data_AF-A0A097PBK4-F1
#
_entry.id   AF-A0A097PBK4-F1
#
_cell.length_a   1.000
_cell.length_b   1.000
_cell.length_c   1.000
_cell.angle_alpha   90.00
_cell.angle_beta   90.00
_cell.angle_gamma   90.00
#
_symmetry.space_group_name_H-M   'P 1'
#
loop_
_entity.id
_entity.type
_entity.pdbx_description
1 polymer ?
#
loop_
_entity_poly.entity_id
_entity_poly.type
_entity_poly.pdbx_seq_one_letter_code
_entity_poly.pdbx_strand_id
1 'polypeptide(L)'
;MTSVSGGSPLLRPQLYRTVTVSTILQADQQDRFLESGELSQLATYLTSGNKRLDIIITLTNNSEAIVSRAANRIFVGGSPISYLERPQSGIDAKLGTNSYVESQSGFLEGFRSLFNTGGADITPAGFKPINVSRYGITRMQKSLRDLDWFLRYITYAIVAGDPNILVTNIRGLREIIENACSSAATLVALQEMRRASLSYFTKDANAAAIVKQYFDVVITEFLAPAPSDLVRKRTSTSLQGLKLPQIYANAVVQKPRFQMKSTLSTTEKETVIKAVYRQIFERDVRRAYSLKNYDLESKVKNGQLSIKEFVRALGKSKLYAQQFYEPFINSRALELAFRHFLGRGPGSREEVQEYFALISKGGLPLLVDALVDSKEYEEYFGEEIVPYLRTLGEEAQECRNWGAQIKLLNYSARFQKTPQFITLFAGYKNPLPDQHPYGQGNDPLEIQFGAIFPKETLQTKAAFFGKDTRRILIRRGNGIENQLSNPAARQKSPGSFGPKVFKLSSVSSLNKNTKNVSFGETSTQAIIKAVYLQIIGRETYEGQRLKVWEIKLENGEISVREFVRQVAKSNLFRSLYWTPYYVCKSIEYIHRKILGRPTYGRSEINKLFDISAKKGFYSLIDTLIDSVEYDESFGENTVPYERYLTPGGLALRIKRPNLSVSKEAKNELRFIELGAINESRGERSIQLRIQQGVTKRREQTKIFKLSHHDDKVNLEKVIKAAYRQVFERDMDMYRVQSEFTVFESRLKNKDISVKEFIEALGQSQLYQKEFYNPYPNTKVIELAMKHFLGRAPKNQIEIRKYNQLLASDGLAALVRSLVSSLEYAEVFGEDTVPYRRFPTFPATNFPNTEKLYNSLTKQSKTIFNPSFAPEKTRRIDLLPGA
;
A
#
# COMPACT_ATOMS: atom_id res chain seq x y z
N MET A 1 9.89 21.79 11.44
CA MET A 1 8.45 21.96 11.17
C MET A 1 7.75 20.64 11.40
N THR A 2 6.68 20.61 12.19
CA THR A 2 5.84 19.41 12.36
C THR A 2 4.93 19.23 11.16
N SER A 3 5.14 18.17 10.37
CA SER A 3 4.39 17.90 9.13
C SER A 3 3.02 17.28 9.38
N VAL A 4 2.87 16.46 10.43
CA VAL A 4 1.67 15.64 10.70
C VAL A 4 1.19 15.84 12.14
N SER A 5 -0.10 15.59 12.40
CA SER A 5 -0.71 15.63 13.74
C SER A 5 -1.56 14.39 14.02
N GLY A 6 -1.52 13.91 15.27
CA GLY A 6 -2.46 12.90 15.79
C GLY A 6 -3.88 13.45 16.01
N GLY A 7 -4.06 14.76 15.86
CA GLY A 7 -5.28 15.49 16.21
C GLY A 7 -5.28 15.98 17.65
N SER A 8 -6.13 16.97 17.92
CA SER A 8 -6.31 17.58 19.24
C SER A 8 -7.76 17.36 19.68
N PRO A 9 -8.11 16.17 20.22
CA PRO A 9 -9.46 15.93 20.73
C PRO A 9 -9.73 16.89 21.90
N LEU A 10 -10.99 17.32 22.04
CA LEU A 10 -11.42 18.15 23.16
C LEU A 10 -11.31 17.33 24.45
N LEU A 11 -10.40 17.75 25.33
CA LEU A 11 -10.31 17.24 26.68
C LEU A 11 -10.56 18.37 27.65
N ARG A 12 -11.34 18.08 28.68
CA ARG A 12 -11.56 18.97 29.81
C ARG A 12 -10.83 18.38 31.00
N PRO A 13 -9.79 19.04 31.53
CA PRO A 13 -9.14 18.57 32.74
C PRO A 13 -10.14 18.58 33.89
N GLN A 14 -10.09 17.55 34.73
CA GLN A 14 -10.90 17.50 35.95
C GLN A 14 -10.32 18.51 36.94
N LEU A 15 -11.14 19.47 37.37
CA LEU A 15 -10.70 20.56 38.24
C LEU A 15 -10.91 20.21 39.71
N TYR A 16 -12.08 19.66 40.03
CA TYR A 16 -12.47 19.26 41.37
C TYR A 16 -13.55 18.19 41.31
N ARG A 17 -13.84 17.58 42.47
CA ARG A 17 -14.86 16.55 42.64
C ARG A 17 -16.07 17.13 43.36
N THR A 18 -17.24 16.60 43.05
CA THR A 18 -18.46 16.82 43.84
C THR A 18 -18.95 15.47 44.34
N VAL A 19 -19.72 15.49 45.42
CA VAL A 19 -20.32 14.27 45.99
C VAL A 19 -21.11 13.53 44.90
N THR A 20 -21.95 14.24 44.16
CA THR A 20 -22.79 13.67 43.09
C THR A 20 -21.99 13.04 41.96
N VAL A 21 -20.97 13.73 41.45
CA VAL A 21 -20.15 13.24 40.35
C VAL A 21 -19.32 12.04 40.81
N SER A 22 -18.78 12.08 42.03
CA SER A 22 -17.97 10.98 42.56
C SER A 22 -18.77 9.68 42.73
N THR A 23 -19.99 9.72 43.28
CA THR A 23 -20.81 8.53 43.50
C THR A 23 -21.29 7.92 42.17
N ILE A 24 -21.75 8.76 41.24
CA ILE A 24 -22.17 8.30 39.90
C ILE A 24 -20.99 7.69 39.14
N LEU A 25 -19.81 8.33 39.18
CA LEU A 25 -18.63 7.81 38.50
C LEU A 25 -18.12 6.49 39.11
N GLN A 26 -18.27 6.27 40.41
CA GLN A 26 -17.90 5.00 41.03
C GLN A 26 -18.75 3.83 40.50
N ALA A 27 -20.06 4.03 40.33
CA ALA A 27 -20.95 3.04 39.73
C ALA A 27 -20.66 2.84 38.23
N ASP A 28 -20.46 3.93 37.49
CA ASP A 28 -20.15 3.94 36.05
C ASP A 28 -18.82 3.21 35.76
N GLN A 29 -17.77 3.48 36.54
CA GLN A 29 -16.47 2.79 36.42
C GLN A 29 -16.55 1.28 36.68
N GLN A 30 -17.65 0.79 37.27
CA GLN A 30 -17.91 -0.62 37.52
C GLN A 30 -18.94 -1.25 36.57
N ASP A 31 -19.49 -0.48 35.61
CA ASP A 31 -20.64 -0.86 34.76
C ASP A 31 -21.85 -1.37 35.57
N ARG A 32 -22.00 -0.85 36.80
CA ARG A 32 -23.11 -1.18 37.70
C ARG A 32 -24.19 -0.12 37.61
N PHE A 33 -25.42 -0.52 37.93
CA PHE A 33 -26.43 0.43 38.32
C PHE A 33 -26.18 0.87 39.76
N LEU A 34 -26.60 2.09 40.08
CA LEU A 34 -26.47 2.65 41.43
C LEU A 34 -27.11 1.73 42.46
N GLU A 35 -26.37 1.43 43.52
CA GLU A 35 -26.85 0.61 44.63
C GLU A 35 -27.69 1.45 45.61
N SER A 36 -28.50 0.79 46.45
CA SER A 36 -29.37 1.49 47.40
C SER A 36 -28.61 2.41 48.37
N GLY A 37 -27.39 2.04 48.75
CA GLY A 37 -26.51 2.86 49.58
C GLY A 37 -25.97 4.12 48.86
N GLU A 38 -25.63 4.00 47.58
CA GLU A 38 -25.19 5.15 46.76
C GLU A 38 -26.36 6.10 46.49
N LEU A 39 -27.56 5.55 46.25
CA LEU A 39 -28.79 6.33 46.11
C LEU A 39 -29.18 7.05 47.40
N SER A 40 -29.03 6.40 48.56
CA SER A 40 -29.30 7.04 49.85
C SER A 40 -28.31 8.17 50.11
N GLN A 41 -27.02 8.00 49.79
CA GLN A 41 -26.01 9.06 49.87
C GLN A 41 -26.37 10.27 48.99
N LEU A 42 -26.80 10.03 47.74
CA LEU A 42 -27.27 11.09 46.85
C LEU A 42 -28.51 11.81 47.40
N ALA A 43 -29.47 11.06 47.93
CA ALA A 43 -30.68 11.62 48.54
C ALA A 43 -30.34 12.48 49.78
N THR A 44 -29.43 12.03 50.64
CA THR A 44 -28.95 12.81 51.79
C THR A 44 -28.26 14.10 51.35
N TYR A 45 -27.43 14.04 50.31
CA TYR A 45 -26.77 15.24 49.78
C TYR A 45 -27.80 16.26 49.24
N LEU A 46 -28.75 15.83 48.41
CA LEU A 46 -29.75 16.71 47.79
C LEU A 46 -30.72 17.32 48.82
N THR A 47 -31.15 16.54 49.81
CA THR A 47 -32.01 17.05 50.91
C THR A 47 -31.31 18.09 51.77
N SER A 48 -29.98 18.00 51.93
CA SER A 48 -29.16 19.02 52.62
C SER A 48 -28.90 20.29 51.79
N GLY A 49 -29.35 20.35 50.53
CA GLY A 49 -29.01 21.41 49.57
C GLY A 49 -29.45 22.81 50.00
N ASN A 50 -30.70 22.98 50.45
CA ASN A 50 -31.22 24.30 50.85
C ASN A 50 -30.40 24.93 51.98
N LYS A 51 -30.04 24.12 53.00
CA LYS A 51 -29.21 24.58 54.11
C LYS A 51 -27.83 25.07 53.64
N ARG A 52 -27.21 24.37 52.68
CA ARG A 52 -25.93 24.79 52.09
C ARG A 52 -26.08 26.12 51.37
N LEU A 53 -27.15 26.30 50.60
CA LEU A 53 -27.43 27.56 49.90
C LEU A 53 -27.64 28.72 50.88
N ASP A 54 -28.36 28.52 51.97
CA ASP A 54 -28.56 29.55 53.00
C ASP A 54 -27.24 29.99 53.64
N ILE A 55 -26.35 29.03 53.94
CA ILE A 55 -24.98 29.29 54.42
C ILE A 55 -24.19 30.12 53.41
N ILE A 56 -24.31 29.82 52.12
CA ILE A 56 -23.55 30.52 51.08
C ILE A 56 -24.08 31.93 50.87
N ILE A 57 -25.40 32.12 50.87
CA ILE A 57 -26.03 33.44 50.73
C ILE A 57 -25.57 34.35 51.87
N THR A 58 -25.62 33.84 53.11
CA THR A 58 -25.17 34.59 54.29
C THR A 58 -23.68 34.92 54.26
N LEU A 59 -22.81 34.01 53.83
CA LEU A 59 -21.37 34.28 53.67
C LEU A 59 -21.07 35.25 52.52
N THR A 60 -21.79 35.15 51.41
CA THR A 60 -21.58 35.97 50.21
C THR A 60 -22.03 37.41 50.46
N ASN A 61 -23.21 37.60 51.08
CA ASN A 61 -23.74 38.92 51.44
C ASN A 61 -22.83 39.64 52.44
N ASN A 62 -22.19 38.91 53.35
CA ASN A 62 -21.28 39.47 54.37
C ASN A 62 -19.79 39.37 54.01
N SER A 63 -19.46 39.08 52.75
CA SER A 63 -18.07 38.82 52.31
C SER A 63 -17.12 39.98 52.60
N GLU A 64 -17.53 41.23 52.34
CA GLU A 64 -16.72 42.43 52.63
C GLU A 64 -16.44 42.59 54.13
N ALA A 65 -17.43 42.31 54.98
CA ALA A 65 -17.26 42.39 56.43
C ALA A 65 -16.29 41.30 56.94
N ILE A 66 -16.37 40.09 56.38
CA ILE A 66 -15.48 38.98 56.72
C ILE A 66 -14.03 39.28 56.29
N VAL A 67 -13.85 39.71 55.04
CA VAL A 67 -12.52 40.04 54.49
C VAL A 67 -11.92 41.26 55.18
N SER A 68 -12.71 42.30 55.48
CA SER A 68 -12.21 43.50 56.17
C SER A 68 -11.77 43.22 57.60
N ARG A 69 -12.52 42.42 58.38
CA ARG A 69 -12.11 41.99 59.73
C ARG A 69 -10.78 41.22 59.70
N ALA A 70 -10.64 40.29 58.77
CA ALA A 70 -9.39 39.53 58.60
C ALA A 70 -8.22 40.40 58.16
N ALA A 71 -8.44 41.32 57.21
CA ALA A 71 -7.42 42.24 56.71
C ALA A 71 -6.94 43.21 57.81
N ASN A 72 -7.85 43.76 58.62
CA ASN A 72 -7.52 44.64 59.74
C ASN A 72 -6.71 43.93 60.84
N ARG A 73 -6.81 42.60 60.96
CA ARG A 73 -6.01 41.83 61.91
C ARG A 73 -4.54 41.69 61.49
N ILE A 74 -4.27 41.70 60.19
CA ILE A 74 -2.92 41.46 59.63
C ILE A 74 -2.22 42.72 59.09
N PHE A 75 -2.98 43.75 58.72
CA PHE A 75 -2.46 45.01 58.18
C PHE A 75 -2.64 46.16 59.16
N VAL A 76 -1.64 47.03 59.25
CA VAL A 76 -1.63 48.24 60.08
C VAL A 76 -1.22 49.47 59.28
N GLY A 77 -1.71 50.65 59.68
CA GLY A 77 -1.27 51.93 59.09
C GLY A 77 -2.04 52.39 57.84
N GLY A 78 -3.30 51.99 57.68
CA GLY A 78 -4.21 52.44 56.60
C GLY A 78 -5.49 51.60 56.57
N SER A 79 -6.48 51.98 55.74
CA SER A 79 -7.69 51.18 55.51
C SER A 79 -7.42 50.12 54.43
N PRO A 80 -7.34 48.81 54.75
CA PRO A 80 -7.02 47.78 53.78
C PRO A 80 -8.05 47.65 52.66
N ILE A 81 -9.34 47.84 52.98
CA ILE A 81 -10.45 47.53 52.06
C ILE A 81 -10.46 48.38 50.78
N SER A 82 -9.82 49.55 50.78
CA SER A 82 -9.73 50.44 49.61
C SER A 82 -8.97 49.82 48.43
N TYR A 83 -8.17 48.77 48.69
CA TYR A 83 -7.41 48.04 47.68
C TYR A 83 -8.14 46.79 47.16
N LEU A 84 -9.38 46.54 47.59
CA LEU A 84 -10.18 45.41 47.11
C LEU A 84 -10.77 45.72 45.72
N GLU A 85 -10.34 44.99 44.70
CA GLU A 85 -10.89 45.08 43.35
C GLU A 85 -12.07 44.10 43.16
N ARG A 86 -13.26 44.60 42.80
CA ARG A 86 -14.40 43.78 42.31
C ARG A 86 -14.52 43.92 40.78
N PRO A 87 -15.09 42.93 40.06
CA PRO A 87 -14.53 41.62 39.73
C PRO A 87 -13.47 41.66 38.60
N GLN A 88 -12.55 40.69 38.60
CA GLN A 88 -11.47 40.55 37.60
C GLN A 88 -11.89 39.95 36.25
N SER A 89 -13.18 39.64 36.07
CA SER A 89 -13.73 39.34 34.75
C SER A 89 -14.04 40.65 34.06
N GLY A 90 -13.40 40.95 32.92
CA GLY A 90 -13.67 42.12 32.07
C GLY A 90 -15.06 42.10 31.41
N ILE A 91 -16.09 41.74 32.17
CA ILE A 91 -17.50 41.75 31.79
C ILE A 91 -18.14 42.83 32.65
N ASP A 92 -18.65 43.88 31.99
CA ASP A 92 -19.37 45.00 32.60
C ASP A 92 -20.61 44.52 33.36
N ALA A 93 -20.45 44.26 34.66
CA ALA A 93 -21.56 44.11 35.59
C ALA A 93 -21.71 45.42 36.39
N LYS A 94 -22.48 46.37 35.85
CA LYS A 94 -22.94 47.54 36.61
C LYS A 94 -23.99 47.09 37.62
N LEU A 95 -23.62 46.98 38.89
CA LEU A 95 -24.54 46.88 40.01
C LEU A 95 -24.15 47.91 41.08
N GLY A 96 -25.12 48.74 41.48
CA GLY A 96 -24.92 49.95 42.26
C GLY A 96 -24.24 49.73 43.61
N THR A 97 -23.22 50.53 43.87
CA THR A 97 -22.53 50.67 45.15
C THR A 97 -23.35 51.53 46.11
N ASN A 98 -23.97 50.92 47.11
CA ASN A 98 -24.30 51.61 48.35
C ASN A 98 -23.18 51.31 49.35
N SER A 99 -22.20 52.20 49.43
CA SER A 99 -21.20 52.21 50.50
C SER A 99 -21.88 52.59 51.81
N TYR A 100 -21.97 51.65 52.74
CA TYR A 100 -22.24 51.96 54.14
C TYR A 100 -21.03 52.70 54.70
N VAL A 101 -21.24 53.95 55.10
CA VAL A 101 -20.31 54.73 55.92
C VAL A 101 -20.57 54.35 57.37
N GLU A 102 -19.68 53.57 57.97
CA GLU A 102 -19.63 53.45 59.42
C GLU A 102 -18.63 54.47 59.97
N SER A 103 -19.12 55.24 60.93
CA SER A 103 -18.53 56.41 61.55
C SER A 103 -17.14 56.18 62.15
N GLN A 104 -16.28 57.18 62.00
CA GLN A 104 -14.97 57.31 62.66
C GLN A 104 -15.02 56.92 64.14
N SER A 105 -14.28 55.88 64.52
CA SER A 105 -13.99 55.53 65.91
C SER A 105 -12.47 55.37 66.12
N GLY A 106 -12.00 55.97 67.23
CA GLY A 106 -10.63 56.26 67.66
C GLY A 106 -9.54 55.18 67.49
N PHE A 107 -8.36 55.67 67.10
CA PHE A 107 -7.03 55.04 67.07
C PHE A 107 -6.64 54.23 68.34
N LEU A 108 -7.29 54.46 69.48
CA LEU A 108 -7.00 53.81 70.77
C LEU A 108 -7.76 52.49 71.01
N GLU A 109 -8.83 52.21 70.27
CA GLU A 109 -9.64 50.99 70.47
C GLU A 109 -9.07 49.78 69.69
N GLY A 110 -8.36 50.03 68.59
CA GLY A 110 -7.68 48.99 67.78
C GLY A 110 -6.53 48.27 68.48
N PHE A 111 -5.92 48.89 69.51
CA PHE A 111 -4.90 48.23 70.34
C PHE A 111 -5.50 47.32 71.42
N ARG A 112 -6.74 47.57 71.88
CA ARG A 112 -7.42 46.73 72.89
C ARG A 112 -8.04 45.47 72.29
N SER A 113 -8.50 45.50 71.04
CA SER A 113 -9.01 44.32 70.32
C SER A 113 -7.92 43.32 69.90
N LEU A 114 -6.64 43.72 69.94
CA LEU A 114 -5.51 42.83 69.74
C LEU A 114 -5.29 41.88 70.93
N PHE A 115 -5.67 42.31 72.16
CA PHE A 115 -5.34 41.61 73.41
C PHE A 115 -6.53 40.99 74.16
N ASN A 116 -7.78 41.32 73.83
CA ASN A 116 -8.94 40.82 74.57
C ASN A 116 -9.88 39.94 73.71
N THR A 117 -9.47 38.69 73.47
CA THR A 117 -10.38 37.61 73.06
C THR A 117 -10.02 36.33 73.81
N GLY A 118 -10.78 36.04 74.86
CA GLY A 118 -10.74 34.76 75.57
C GLY A 118 -11.30 33.65 74.67
N GLY A 119 -10.39 32.89 74.04
CA GLY A 119 -10.72 31.74 73.21
C GLY A 119 -9.46 31.21 72.53
N ALA A 120 -9.07 29.98 72.88
CA ALA A 120 -7.77 29.39 72.62
C ALA A 120 -7.45 29.07 71.14
N ASP A 121 -7.11 30.06 70.30
CA ASP A 121 -6.15 29.81 69.21
C ASP A 121 -4.95 30.76 69.31
N ILE A 122 -3.78 30.13 69.32
CA ILE A 122 -2.48 30.73 69.61
C ILE A 122 -2.04 31.59 68.41
N THR A 123 -1.64 32.84 68.66
CA THR A 123 -0.93 33.63 67.63
C THR A 123 0.37 32.90 67.28
N PRO A 124 0.64 32.58 66.00
CA PRO A 124 1.80 31.79 65.62
C PRO A 124 3.10 32.51 65.99
N ALA A 125 4.10 31.75 66.47
CA ALA A 125 5.42 32.28 66.76
C ALA A 125 6.01 32.94 65.50
N GLY A 126 6.36 34.23 65.59
CA GLY A 126 6.91 35.00 64.47
C GLY A 126 5.91 35.87 63.69
N PHE A 127 4.65 35.99 64.13
CA PHE A 127 3.70 36.93 63.53
C PHE A 127 4.14 38.40 63.71
N LYS A 128 4.20 39.15 62.61
CA LYS A 128 4.40 40.60 62.59
C LYS A 128 3.33 41.25 61.70
N PRO A 129 2.63 42.29 62.18
CA PRO A 129 1.64 42.98 61.36
C PRO A 129 2.33 43.70 60.19
N ILE A 130 1.71 43.65 59.02
CA ILE A 130 2.24 44.20 57.77
C ILE A 130 1.82 45.67 57.65
N ASN A 131 2.78 46.57 57.46
CA ASN A 131 2.45 47.99 57.26
C ASN A 131 2.03 48.26 55.81
N VAL A 132 0.82 48.80 55.62
CA VAL A 132 0.22 49.09 54.30
C VAL A 132 1.14 49.97 53.44
N SER A 133 1.75 51.00 54.03
CA SER A 133 2.62 51.94 53.31
C SER A 133 3.89 51.30 52.75
N ARG A 134 4.46 50.31 53.46
CA ARG A 134 5.70 49.61 53.06
C ARG A 134 5.43 48.43 52.13
N TYR A 135 4.22 47.87 52.15
CA TYR A 135 3.85 46.69 51.39
C TYR A 135 3.60 46.98 49.90
N GLY A 136 3.10 48.18 49.60
CA GLY A 136 2.84 48.66 48.25
C GLY A 136 1.51 48.17 47.67
N ILE A 137 0.96 48.95 46.74
CA ILE A 137 -0.42 48.81 46.22
C ILE A 137 -0.64 47.44 45.57
N THR A 138 0.25 47.01 44.67
CA THR A 138 0.07 45.76 43.91
C THR A 138 0.13 44.50 44.77
N ARG A 139 0.95 44.49 45.83
CA ARG A 139 1.02 43.37 46.78
C ARG A 139 -0.20 43.37 47.69
N MET A 140 -0.66 44.55 48.08
CA MET A 140 -1.88 44.73 48.87
C MET A 140 -3.12 44.20 48.15
N GLN A 141 -3.28 44.57 46.87
CA GLN A 141 -4.35 44.06 46.01
C GLN A 141 -4.31 42.53 45.89
N LYS A 142 -3.12 41.93 45.70
CA LYS A 142 -2.97 40.46 45.68
C LYS A 142 -3.42 39.83 46.99
N SER A 143 -2.98 40.35 48.13
CA SER A 143 -3.36 39.80 49.44
C SER A 143 -4.86 39.86 49.70
N LEU A 144 -5.52 40.96 49.37
CA LEU A 144 -6.99 41.07 49.54
C LEU A 144 -7.75 40.18 48.54
N ARG A 145 -7.28 40.10 47.30
CA ARG A 145 -7.81 39.16 46.31
C ARG A 145 -7.69 37.72 46.78
N ASP A 146 -6.55 37.36 47.39
CA ASP A 146 -6.33 36.00 47.87
C ASP A 146 -7.27 35.68 49.06
N LEU A 147 -7.50 36.64 49.98
CA LEU A 147 -8.52 36.50 51.05
C LEU A 147 -9.94 36.31 50.48
N ASP A 148 -10.31 37.09 49.46
CA ASP A 148 -11.58 36.91 48.75
C ASP A 148 -11.67 35.54 48.05
N TRP A 149 -10.58 35.09 47.42
CA TRP A 149 -10.51 33.77 46.79
C TRP A 149 -10.68 32.63 47.80
N PHE A 150 -10.09 32.73 48.99
CA PHE A 150 -10.32 31.74 50.06
C PHE A 150 -11.79 31.66 50.42
N LEU A 151 -12.45 32.79 50.68
CA LEU A 151 -13.88 32.80 51.02
C LEU A 151 -14.73 32.23 49.88
N ARG A 152 -14.44 32.61 48.64
CA ARG A 152 -15.17 32.16 47.46
C ARG A 152 -14.99 30.66 47.19
N TYR A 153 -13.79 30.12 47.36
CA TYR A 153 -13.57 28.67 47.22
C TYR A 153 -14.19 27.88 48.37
N ILE A 154 -14.26 28.44 49.58
CA ILE A 154 -14.99 27.84 50.70
C ILE A 154 -16.48 27.76 50.37
N THR A 155 -17.09 28.84 49.86
CA THR A 155 -18.50 28.77 49.45
C THR A 155 -18.73 27.76 48.34
N TYR A 156 -17.84 27.69 47.34
CA TYR A 156 -17.91 26.68 46.28
C TYR A 156 -17.77 25.24 46.81
N ALA A 157 -16.88 25.01 47.78
CA ALA A 157 -16.71 23.70 48.42
C ALA A 157 -17.96 23.28 49.19
N ILE A 158 -18.60 24.21 49.91
CA ILE A 158 -19.85 23.96 50.63
C ILE A 158 -20.98 23.59 49.65
N VAL A 159 -21.08 24.30 48.51
CA VAL A 159 -22.02 23.94 47.42
C VAL A 159 -21.73 22.53 46.92
N ALA A 160 -20.48 22.23 46.57
CA ALA A 160 -20.07 20.99 45.94
C ALA A 160 -20.18 19.76 46.85
N GLY A 161 -20.17 19.99 48.17
CA GLY A 161 -20.26 18.98 49.21
C GLY A 161 -18.99 18.22 49.52
N ASP A 162 -17.90 18.53 48.83
CA ASP A 162 -16.60 17.89 48.97
C ASP A 162 -15.51 19.00 49.08
N PRO A 163 -14.62 18.97 50.08
CA PRO A 163 -13.54 19.94 50.21
C PRO A 163 -12.43 19.79 49.15
N ASN A 164 -12.53 18.88 48.19
CA ASN A 164 -11.50 18.64 47.18
C ASN A 164 -11.01 19.91 46.45
N ILE A 165 -11.89 20.89 46.16
CA ILE A 165 -11.48 22.18 45.56
C ILE A 165 -10.52 22.98 46.45
N LEU A 166 -10.65 22.85 47.77
CA LEU A 166 -9.77 23.49 48.74
C LEU A 166 -8.46 22.74 48.82
N VAL A 167 -8.53 21.41 48.98
CA VAL A 167 -7.35 20.54 49.10
C VAL A 167 -6.42 20.71 47.89
N THR A 168 -6.93 20.71 46.66
CA THR A 168 -6.08 20.76 45.47
C THR A 168 -5.42 22.11 45.22
N ASN A 169 -6.09 23.21 45.59
CA ASN A 169 -5.63 24.56 45.29
C ASN A 169 -4.81 25.19 46.43
N ILE A 170 -5.00 24.74 47.67
CA ILE A 170 -4.34 25.32 48.85
C ILE A 170 -3.10 24.53 49.23
N ARG A 171 -3.07 23.22 48.95
CA ARG A 171 -1.91 22.39 49.25
C ARG A 171 -0.67 22.89 48.51
N GLY A 172 0.41 23.14 49.24
CA GLY A 172 1.68 23.66 48.71
C GLY A 172 1.66 25.17 48.39
N LEU A 173 0.52 25.84 48.55
CA LEU A 173 0.41 27.29 48.36
C LEU A 173 1.27 28.07 49.38
N ARG A 174 1.43 27.53 50.59
CA ARG A 174 2.24 28.14 51.65
C ARG A 174 3.68 28.42 51.21
N GLU A 175 4.34 27.45 50.61
CA GLU A 175 5.73 27.57 50.13
C GLU A 175 5.85 28.56 48.97
N ILE A 176 4.81 28.65 48.13
CA ILE A 176 4.74 29.62 47.03
C ILE A 176 4.58 31.05 47.57
N ILE A 177 3.72 31.23 48.57
CA ILE A 177 3.42 32.53 49.18
C ILE A 177 4.55 33.01 50.11
N GLU A 178 5.27 32.11 50.78
CA GLU A 178 6.33 32.43 51.75
C GLU A 178 7.46 33.28 51.14
N ASN A 179 7.67 33.20 49.82
CA ASN A 179 8.61 34.04 49.08
C ASN A 179 8.17 35.51 48.96
N ALA A 180 6.87 35.80 49.11
CA ALA A 180 6.28 37.12 48.87
C ALA A 180 5.56 37.73 50.09
N CYS A 181 5.03 36.90 50.99
CA CYS A 181 4.29 37.30 52.18
C CYS A 181 4.57 36.35 53.34
N SER A 182 4.39 36.82 54.58
CA SER A 182 4.55 35.99 55.78
C SER A 182 3.45 34.93 55.86
N SER A 183 3.84 33.65 55.89
CA SER A 183 2.93 32.51 56.06
C SER A 183 2.14 32.59 57.38
N ALA A 184 2.74 33.14 58.43
CA ALA A 184 2.08 33.38 59.71
C ALA A 184 0.94 34.41 59.60
N ALA A 185 1.10 35.44 58.76
CA ALA A 185 0.06 36.44 58.55
C ALA A 185 -1.16 35.82 57.83
N THR A 186 -0.94 35.00 56.80
CA THR A 186 -2.04 34.29 56.11
C THR A 186 -2.79 33.36 57.07
N LEU A 187 -2.09 32.65 57.95
CA LEU A 187 -2.72 31.76 58.94
C LEU A 187 -3.63 32.52 59.91
N VAL A 188 -3.14 33.65 60.45
CA VAL A 188 -3.93 34.51 61.34
C VAL A 188 -5.16 35.06 60.61
N ALA A 189 -5.02 35.48 59.35
CA ALA A 189 -6.15 35.94 58.55
C ALA A 189 -7.20 34.84 58.35
N LEU A 190 -6.80 33.62 58.01
CA LEU A 190 -7.72 32.48 57.83
C LEU A 190 -8.45 32.11 59.13
N GLN A 191 -7.75 32.12 60.27
CA GLN A 191 -8.36 31.90 61.59
C GLN A 191 -9.38 32.99 61.93
N GLU A 192 -9.09 34.25 61.57
CA GLU A 192 -10.00 35.36 61.81
C GLU A 192 -11.22 35.31 60.87
N MET A 193 -11.04 34.94 59.61
CA MET A 193 -12.14 34.69 58.69
C MET A 193 -13.06 33.58 59.22
N ARG A 194 -12.49 32.48 59.76
CA ARG A 194 -13.25 31.42 60.41
C ARG A 194 -14.11 31.96 61.56
N ARG A 195 -13.54 32.75 62.46
CA ARG A 195 -14.27 33.35 63.60
C ARG A 195 -15.37 34.31 63.13
N ALA A 196 -15.05 35.20 62.19
CA ALA A 196 -16.00 36.14 61.63
C ALA A 196 -17.17 35.41 60.96
N SER A 197 -16.89 34.38 60.16
CA SER A 197 -17.91 33.54 59.54
C SER A 197 -18.79 32.81 60.55
N LEU A 198 -18.21 32.21 61.60
CA LEU A 198 -18.97 31.49 62.64
C LEU A 198 -19.89 32.40 63.46
N SER A 199 -19.53 33.69 63.62
CA SER A 199 -20.37 34.65 64.36
C SER A 199 -21.76 34.85 63.75
N TYR A 200 -21.92 34.63 62.43
CA TYR A 200 -23.20 34.75 61.73
C TYR A 200 -24.12 33.53 61.92
N PHE A 201 -23.58 32.39 62.40
CA PHE A 201 -24.32 31.12 62.51
C PHE A 201 -24.56 30.67 63.96
N THR A 202 -24.46 31.58 64.94
CA THR A 202 -24.66 31.26 66.36
C THR A 202 -26.04 30.66 66.69
N LYS A 203 -27.05 30.93 65.85
CA LYS A 203 -28.42 30.41 65.99
C LYS A 203 -28.63 29.02 65.37
N ASP A 204 -27.82 28.61 64.39
CA ASP A 204 -27.93 27.31 63.72
C ASP A 204 -26.63 26.51 63.89
N ALA A 205 -26.65 25.60 64.88
CA ALA A 205 -25.49 24.77 65.22
C ALA A 205 -25.05 23.87 64.07
N ASN A 206 -25.97 23.41 63.21
CA ASN A 206 -25.63 22.54 62.09
C ASN A 206 -24.91 23.33 60.98
N ALA A 207 -25.41 24.53 60.66
CA ALA A 207 -24.75 25.43 59.72
C ALA A 207 -23.35 25.84 60.21
N ALA A 208 -23.23 26.19 61.49
CA ALA A 208 -21.94 26.52 62.11
C ALA A 208 -20.95 25.34 62.04
N ALA A 209 -21.41 24.10 62.25
CA ALA A 209 -20.58 22.90 62.16
C ALA A 209 -20.05 22.67 60.73
N ILE A 210 -20.90 22.82 59.71
CA ILE A 210 -20.51 22.70 58.30
C ILE A 210 -19.44 23.76 57.99
N VAL A 211 -19.70 25.03 58.29
CA VAL A 211 -18.76 26.12 58.02
C VAL A 211 -17.43 25.88 58.71
N LYS A 212 -17.46 25.50 60.01
CA LYS A 212 -16.26 25.18 60.78
C LYS A 212 -15.43 24.09 60.10
N GLN A 213 -16.07 22.99 59.68
CA GLN A 213 -15.39 21.87 59.03
C GLN A 213 -14.63 22.31 57.78
N TYR A 214 -15.23 23.11 56.89
CA TYR A 214 -14.55 23.56 55.67
C TYR A 214 -13.40 24.55 55.96
N PHE A 215 -13.57 25.47 56.91
CA PHE A 215 -12.48 26.36 57.34
C PHE A 215 -11.32 25.61 58.00
N ASP A 216 -11.62 24.58 58.79
CA ASP A 216 -10.59 23.74 59.41
C ASP A 216 -9.77 23.01 58.33
N VAL A 217 -10.41 22.50 57.26
CA VAL A 217 -9.69 21.91 56.12
C VAL A 217 -8.77 22.91 55.40
N VAL A 218 -9.22 24.16 55.21
CA VAL A 218 -8.39 25.21 54.62
C VAL A 218 -7.13 25.46 55.44
N ILE A 219 -7.29 25.55 56.76
CA ILE A 219 -6.18 25.82 57.68
C ILE A 219 -5.21 24.63 57.74
N THR A 220 -5.72 23.40 57.81
CA THR A 220 -4.87 22.20 57.86
C THR A 220 -4.09 22.01 56.57
N GLU A 221 -4.73 22.16 55.41
CA GLU A 221 -4.07 21.98 54.11
C GLU A 221 -3.08 23.10 53.78
N PHE A 222 -3.31 24.32 54.26
CA PHE A 222 -2.35 25.42 54.13
C PHE A 222 -1.09 25.18 54.98
N LEU A 223 -1.23 24.64 56.19
CA LEU A 223 -0.09 24.33 57.05
C LEU A 223 0.75 23.16 56.54
N ALA A 224 0.11 22.23 55.82
CA ALA A 224 0.74 21.01 55.37
C ALA A 224 1.77 21.27 54.24
N PRO A 225 2.86 20.48 54.20
CA PRO A 225 3.92 20.67 53.20
C PRO A 225 3.44 20.34 51.78
N ALA A 226 4.11 20.93 50.79
CA ALA A 226 3.84 20.63 49.38
C ALA A 226 4.14 19.15 49.10
N PRO A 227 3.22 18.44 48.41
CA PRO A 227 3.44 17.05 48.03
C PRO A 227 4.53 16.95 46.97
N SER A 228 5.29 15.84 47.00
CA SER A 228 6.33 15.57 46.00
C SER A 228 5.75 15.34 44.60
N ASP A 229 6.44 15.81 43.57
CA ASP A 229 6.08 15.53 42.17
C ASP A 229 6.09 14.02 41.89
N LEU A 230 5.08 13.53 41.18
CA LEU A 230 5.03 12.16 40.66
C LEU A 230 5.98 12.07 39.46
N VAL A 231 7.10 11.36 39.63
CA VAL A 231 8.10 11.17 38.58
C VAL A 231 7.86 9.87 37.84
N ARG A 232 7.74 9.95 36.52
CA ARG A 232 7.63 8.82 35.61
C ARG A 232 9.00 8.53 34.99
N LYS A 233 9.71 7.55 35.56
CA LYS A 233 10.97 7.05 35.02
C LYS A 233 10.69 6.05 33.89
N ARG A 234 11.64 5.88 32.97
CA ARG A 234 11.55 4.96 31.84
C ARG A 234 12.76 4.04 31.83
N THR A 235 12.53 2.79 31.44
CA THR A 235 13.55 1.74 31.37
C THR A 235 14.32 1.76 30.05
N SER A 236 13.67 2.16 28.96
CA SER A 236 14.28 2.23 27.63
C SER A 236 14.72 3.66 27.28
N THR A 237 15.81 3.76 26.51
CA THR A 237 16.40 5.03 26.08
C THR A 237 15.55 5.80 25.06
N SER A 238 14.66 5.12 24.34
CA SER A 238 13.79 5.73 23.33
C SER A 238 12.56 6.45 23.92
N LEU A 239 12.24 6.14 25.18
CA LEU A 239 11.14 6.74 25.91
C LEU A 239 11.64 7.89 26.79
N GLN A 240 10.88 8.98 26.84
CA GLN A 240 11.21 10.12 27.69
C GLN A 240 10.61 9.98 29.09
N GLY A 241 11.39 10.40 30.10
CA GLY A 241 10.90 10.58 31.47
C GLY A 241 10.07 11.85 31.60
N LEU A 242 9.06 11.83 32.47
CA LEU A 242 8.15 12.95 32.71
C LEU A 242 7.88 13.13 34.19
N LYS A 243 7.32 14.28 34.58
CA LYS A 243 6.85 14.52 35.96
C LYS A 243 5.49 15.19 35.98
N LEU A 244 4.72 14.94 37.03
CA LEU A 244 3.39 15.52 37.24
C LEU A 244 3.27 16.01 38.70
N PRO A 245 2.85 17.26 38.94
CA PRO A 245 2.52 17.70 40.30
C PRO A 245 1.42 16.82 40.89
N GLN A 246 1.64 16.27 42.09
CA GLN A 246 0.69 15.34 42.69
C GLN A 246 -0.70 15.95 42.92
N ILE A 247 -0.77 17.26 43.18
CA ILE A 247 -2.03 18.02 43.28
C ILE A 247 -2.91 17.89 42.02
N TYR A 248 -2.30 17.81 40.84
CA TYR A 248 -3.02 17.63 39.57
C TYR A 248 -3.66 16.24 39.49
N ALA A 249 -2.96 15.22 40.00
CA ALA A 249 -3.50 13.85 40.06
C ALA A 249 -4.60 13.70 41.11
N ASN A 250 -4.46 14.39 42.24
CA ASN A 250 -5.46 14.37 43.31
C ASN A 250 -6.78 15.03 42.88
N ALA A 251 -6.74 16.04 42.00
CA ALA A 251 -7.94 16.68 41.47
C ALA A 251 -8.86 15.72 40.68
N VAL A 252 -8.27 14.74 39.99
CA VAL A 252 -8.99 13.77 39.16
C VAL A 252 -9.66 12.72 40.05
N VAL A 253 -10.91 12.34 39.77
CA VAL A 253 -11.56 11.19 40.42
C VAL A 253 -10.73 9.94 40.19
N GLN A 254 -10.15 9.40 41.25
CA GLN A 254 -9.31 8.21 41.17
C GLN A 254 -10.15 7.01 40.73
N LYS A 255 -9.70 6.30 39.69
CA LYS A 255 -10.32 5.04 39.29
C LYS A 255 -9.94 3.95 40.31
N PRO A 256 -10.88 3.07 40.70
CA PRO A 256 -10.58 1.99 41.62
C PRO A 256 -9.59 1.03 40.98
N ARG A 257 -8.59 0.62 41.77
CA ARG A 257 -7.64 -0.42 41.39
C ARG A 257 -8.14 -1.74 41.95
N PHE A 258 -8.37 -2.70 41.06
CA PHE A 258 -8.81 -4.03 41.44
C PHE A 258 -7.60 -4.91 41.70
N GLN A 259 -7.50 -5.43 42.92
CA GLN A 259 -6.43 -6.34 43.34
C GLN A 259 -7.03 -7.70 43.67
N MET A 260 -6.40 -8.77 43.20
CA MET A 260 -6.80 -10.14 43.53
C MET A 260 -6.00 -10.64 44.73
N LYS A 261 -6.68 -10.98 45.84
CA LYS A 261 -6.08 -11.68 46.99
C LYS A 261 -6.87 -12.95 47.29
N SER A 262 -6.20 -13.95 47.86
CA SER A 262 -6.80 -15.24 48.21
C SER A 262 -7.91 -15.12 49.25
N THR A 263 -7.79 -14.15 50.17
CA THR A 263 -8.71 -13.90 51.30
C THR A 263 -9.98 -13.12 50.93
N LEU A 264 -10.11 -12.65 49.70
CA LEU A 264 -11.28 -11.84 49.29
C LEU A 264 -12.57 -12.67 49.29
N SER A 265 -13.69 -11.98 49.53
CA SER A 265 -15.02 -12.56 49.40
C SER A 265 -15.30 -12.99 47.95
N THR A 266 -16.26 -13.90 47.76
CA THR A 266 -16.63 -14.37 46.42
C THR A 266 -17.12 -13.25 45.52
N THR A 267 -17.86 -12.28 46.08
CA THR A 267 -18.36 -11.11 45.38
C THR A 267 -17.22 -10.19 44.92
N GLU A 268 -16.27 -9.88 45.81
CA GLU A 268 -15.08 -9.09 45.45
C GLU A 268 -14.24 -9.77 44.38
N LYS A 269 -13.98 -11.08 44.50
CA LYS A 269 -13.28 -11.86 43.48
C LYS A 269 -13.98 -11.77 42.11
N GLU A 270 -15.31 -11.77 42.09
CA GLU A 270 -16.07 -11.57 40.86
C GLU A 270 -15.97 -10.16 40.29
N THR A 271 -15.93 -9.12 41.12
CA THR A 271 -15.71 -7.74 40.64
C THR A 271 -14.33 -7.58 39.99
N VAL A 272 -13.29 -8.21 40.57
CA VAL A 272 -11.93 -8.22 40.02
C VAL A 272 -11.91 -8.93 38.66
N ILE A 273 -12.51 -10.12 38.56
CA ILE A 273 -12.58 -10.86 37.30
C ILE A 273 -13.35 -10.07 36.23
N LYS A 274 -14.47 -9.43 36.58
CA LYS A 274 -15.21 -8.53 35.67
C LYS A 274 -14.34 -7.36 35.22
N ALA A 275 -13.52 -6.78 36.10
CA ALA A 275 -12.58 -5.73 35.73
C ALA A 275 -11.54 -6.22 34.70
N VAL A 276 -11.02 -7.44 34.85
CA VAL A 276 -10.09 -8.04 33.86
C VAL A 276 -10.74 -8.16 32.48
N TYR A 277 -11.97 -8.70 32.41
CA TYR A 277 -12.65 -8.83 31.12
C TYR A 277 -12.91 -7.47 30.47
N ARG A 278 -13.30 -6.46 31.24
CA ARG A 278 -13.49 -5.09 30.75
C ARG A 278 -12.21 -4.48 30.21
N GLN A 279 -11.09 -4.71 30.89
CA GLN A 279 -9.79 -4.23 30.44
C GLN A 279 -9.32 -4.92 29.16
N ILE A 280 -9.34 -6.26 29.11
CA ILE A 280 -8.76 -7.05 28.01
C ILE A 280 -9.66 -7.05 26.77
N PHE A 281 -10.97 -7.13 26.95
CA PHE A 281 -11.93 -7.21 25.84
C PHE A 281 -12.65 -5.89 25.55
N GLU A 282 -12.23 -4.80 26.23
CA GLU A 282 -12.83 -3.46 26.19
C GLU A 282 -14.29 -3.40 26.71
N ARG A 283 -14.88 -4.55 27.07
CA ARG A 283 -16.27 -4.70 27.50
C ARG A 283 -16.46 -6.00 28.28
N ASP A 284 -17.54 -6.07 29.05
CA ASP A 284 -17.91 -7.31 29.75
C ASP A 284 -18.57 -8.33 28.80
N VAL A 285 -17.73 -9.18 28.19
CA VAL A 285 -18.17 -10.30 27.33
C VAL A 285 -18.95 -11.38 28.07
N ARG A 286 -18.75 -11.51 29.39
CA ARG A 286 -19.44 -12.49 30.23
C ARG A 286 -20.92 -12.14 30.35
N ARG A 287 -21.24 -10.87 30.57
CA ARG A 287 -22.62 -10.39 30.69
C ARG A 287 -23.33 -10.33 29.34
N ALA A 288 -22.64 -9.89 28.29
CA ALA A 288 -23.27 -9.64 26.99
C ALA A 288 -23.51 -10.90 26.15
N TYR A 289 -22.59 -11.87 26.19
CA TYR A 289 -22.61 -13.04 25.28
C TYR A 289 -22.45 -14.38 26.01
N SER A 290 -22.42 -14.38 27.34
CA SER A 290 -22.21 -15.59 28.16
C SER A 290 -20.91 -16.34 27.86
N LEU A 291 -19.90 -15.64 27.30
CA LEU A 291 -18.58 -16.22 27.01
C LEU A 291 -17.74 -16.22 28.28
N LYS A 292 -17.38 -17.41 28.78
CA LYS A 292 -16.60 -17.60 30.02
C LYS A 292 -15.53 -18.67 29.84
N ASN A 293 -14.36 -18.44 30.43
CA ASN A 293 -13.31 -19.44 30.56
C ASN A 293 -13.32 -19.99 32.00
N TYR A 294 -14.17 -20.98 32.26
CA TYR A 294 -14.39 -21.53 33.62
C TYR A 294 -13.11 -22.01 34.31
N ASP A 295 -12.23 -22.67 33.57
CA ASP A 295 -10.97 -23.21 34.11
C ASP A 295 -10.05 -22.11 34.61
N LEU A 296 -9.88 -21.04 33.83
CA LEU A 296 -9.00 -19.94 34.19
C LEU A 296 -9.56 -19.15 35.37
N GLU A 297 -10.87 -18.87 35.39
CA GLU A 297 -11.51 -18.18 36.52
C GLU A 297 -11.37 -18.97 37.82
N SER A 298 -11.57 -20.28 37.78
CA SER A 298 -11.48 -21.14 38.97
C SER A 298 -10.05 -21.16 39.52
N LYS A 299 -9.05 -21.29 38.65
CA LYS A 299 -7.63 -21.25 39.03
C LYS A 299 -7.23 -19.94 39.70
N VAL A 300 -7.74 -18.80 39.21
CA VAL A 300 -7.46 -17.48 39.79
C VAL A 300 -8.20 -17.28 41.10
N LYS A 301 -9.47 -17.71 41.20
CA LYS A 301 -10.24 -17.66 42.46
C LYS A 301 -9.57 -18.45 43.60
N ASN A 302 -8.92 -19.56 43.25
CA ASN A 302 -8.19 -20.43 44.18
C ASN A 302 -6.74 -19.97 44.44
N GLY A 303 -6.26 -18.93 43.75
CA GLY A 303 -4.89 -18.44 43.89
C GLY A 303 -3.81 -19.32 43.23
N GLN A 304 -4.21 -20.27 42.37
CA GLN A 304 -3.26 -21.08 41.57
C GLN A 304 -2.65 -20.28 40.42
N LEU A 305 -3.36 -19.26 39.93
CA LEU A 305 -2.89 -18.31 38.94
C LEU A 305 -2.94 -16.90 39.53
N SER A 306 -1.85 -16.15 39.33
CA SER A 306 -1.84 -14.71 39.59
C SER A 306 -2.66 -13.95 38.55
N ILE A 307 -2.96 -12.67 38.80
CA ILE A 307 -3.70 -11.87 37.82
C ILE A 307 -2.89 -11.68 36.53
N LYS A 308 -1.56 -11.60 36.67
CA LYS A 308 -0.62 -11.52 35.53
C LYS A 308 -0.77 -12.74 34.62
N GLU A 309 -0.72 -13.93 35.19
CA GLU A 309 -0.88 -15.18 34.42
C GLU A 309 -2.28 -15.34 33.85
N PHE A 310 -3.31 -14.89 34.57
CA PHE A 310 -4.67 -14.86 34.06
C PHE A 310 -4.80 -13.96 32.83
N VAL A 311 -4.25 -12.75 32.91
CA VAL A 311 -4.22 -11.79 31.79
C VAL A 311 -3.45 -12.37 30.60
N ARG A 312 -2.29 -13.01 30.85
CA ARG A 312 -1.49 -13.70 29.81
C ARG A 312 -2.29 -14.81 29.12
N ALA A 313 -2.94 -15.68 29.89
CA ALA A 313 -3.75 -16.77 29.37
C ALA A 313 -4.96 -16.27 28.56
N LEU A 314 -5.62 -15.20 29.01
CA LEU A 314 -6.70 -14.56 28.27
C LEU A 314 -6.21 -13.93 26.97
N GLY A 315 -5.04 -13.29 26.98
CA GLY A 315 -4.42 -12.71 25.78
C GLY A 315 -4.05 -13.75 24.72
N LYS A 316 -3.67 -14.96 25.14
CA LYS A 316 -3.38 -16.10 24.26
C LYS A 316 -4.62 -16.89 23.83
N SER A 317 -5.79 -16.58 24.38
CA SER A 317 -7.02 -17.31 24.10
C SER A 317 -7.49 -17.10 22.65
N LYS A 318 -8.16 -18.12 22.11
CA LYS A 318 -8.82 -18.04 20.78
C LYS A 318 -9.82 -16.88 20.71
N LEU A 319 -10.51 -16.61 21.82
CA LEU A 319 -11.49 -15.52 21.90
C LEU A 319 -10.82 -14.15 21.69
N TYR A 320 -9.65 -13.93 22.29
CA TYR A 320 -8.88 -12.70 22.07
C TYR A 320 -8.38 -12.59 20.63
N ALA A 321 -7.83 -13.68 20.08
CA ALA A 321 -7.33 -13.71 18.71
C ALA A 321 -8.42 -13.34 17.68
N GLN A 322 -9.60 -13.96 17.79
CA GLN A 322 -10.74 -13.68 16.90
C GLN A 322 -11.22 -12.23 16.95
N GLN A 323 -11.13 -11.58 18.12
CA GLN A 323 -11.65 -10.23 18.29
C GLN A 323 -10.64 -9.14 17.95
N PHE A 324 -9.35 -9.35 18.26
CA PHE A 324 -8.33 -8.29 18.25
C PHE A 324 -7.07 -8.60 17.42
N TYR A 325 -6.93 -9.81 16.89
CA TYR A 325 -5.80 -10.19 16.04
C TYR A 325 -6.24 -10.46 14.60
N GLU A 326 -7.11 -11.46 14.37
CA GLU A 326 -7.56 -11.88 13.03
C GLU A 326 -8.16 -10.75 12.16
N PRO A 327 -9.01 -9.83 12.68
CA PRO A 327 -9.63 -8.81 11.84
C PRO A 327 -8.76 -7.56 11.65
N PHE A 328 -7.46 -7.61 12.02
CA PHE A 328 -6.55 -6.48 11.99
C PHE A 328 -5.19 -6.84 11.38
N ILE A 329 -4.49 -5.84 10.88
CA ILE A 329 -3.08 -5.96 10.45
C ILE A 329 -2.20 -6.02 11.71
N ASN A 330 -1.07 -6.73 11.65
CA ASN A 330 -0.12 -6.85 12.77
C ASN A 330 0.21 -5.51 13.46
N SER A 331 0.42 -4.43 12.70
CA SER A 331 0.68 -3.10 13.28
C SER A 331 -0.49 -2.57 14.11
N ARG A 332 -1.73 -2.84 13.70
CA ARG A 332 -2.93 -2.41 14.44
C ARG A 332 -3.21 -3.33 15.63
N ALA A 333 -3.01 -4.63 15.47
CA ALA A 333 -3.12 -5.59 16.57
C ALA A 333 -2.13 -5.27 17.71
N LEU A 334 -0.91 -4.85 17.36
CA LEU A 334 0.09 -4.36 18.32
C LEU A 334 -0.44 -3.14 19.10
N GLU A 335 -0.98 -2.13 18.43
CA GLU A 335 -1.51 -0.93 19.11
C GLU A 335 -2.65 -1.26 20.10
N LEU A 336 -3.52 -2.22 19.74
CA LEU A 336 -4.58 -2.70 20.62
C LEU A 336 -4.03 -3.53 21.79
N ALA A 337 -3.00 -4.35 21.58
CA ALA A 337 -2.33 -5.08 22.66
C ALA A 337 -1.72 -4.12 23.70
N PHE A 338 -1.09 -3.03 23.26
CA PHE A 338 -0.60 -1.97 24.16
C PHE A 338 -1.72 -1.36 25.01
N ARG A 339 -2.90 -1.12 24.41
CA ARG A 339 -4.09 -0.67 25.15
C ARG A 339 -4.50 -1.68 26.22
N HIS A 340 -4.62 -2.95 25.87
CA HIS A 340 -5.19 -3.97 26.74
C HIS A 340 -4.25 -4.38 27.87
N PHE A 341 -2.98 -4.64 27.57
CA PHE A 341 -2.02 -5.18 28.54
C PHE A 341 -1.28 -4.08 29.32
N LEU A 342 -0.98 -2.95 28.68
CA LEU A 342 -0.23 -1.85 29.31
C LEU A 342 -1.08 -0.63 29.61
N GLY A 343 -2.34 -0.55 29.14
CA GLY A 343 -3.21 0.58 29.42
C GLY A 343 -2.79 1.91 28.78
N ARG A 344 -1.87 1.90 27.81
CA ARG A 344 -1.38 3.10 27.10
C ARG A 344 -1.15 2.84 25.62
N GLY A 345 -0.86 3.89 24.85
CA GLY A 345 -0.34 3.73 23.49
C GLY A 345 1.18 3.55 23.46
N PRO A 346 1.75 3.04 22.35
CA PRO A 346 3.19 3.09 22.11
C PRO A 346 3.71 4.53 22.24
N GLY A 347 4.88 4.69 22.83
CA GLY A 347 5.51 5.97 23.07
C GLY A 347 6.39 6.41 21.89
N SER A 348 7.26 5.52 21.39
CA SER A 348 8.23 5.82 20.33
C SER A 348 8.06 4.97 19.08
N ARG A 349 8.75 5.35 17.99
CA ARG A 349 8.79 4.54 16.76
C ARG A 349 9.58 3.26 16.97
N GLU A 350 10.66 3.37 17.72
CA GLU A 350 11.61 2.31 18.00
C GLU A 350 10.95 1.21 18.84
N GLU A 351 10.12 1.59 19.83
CA GLU A 351 9.28 0.65 20.58
C GLU A 351 8.30 -0.09 19.67
N VAL A 352 7.63 0.60 18.74
CA VAL A 352 6.73 -0.06 17.77
C VAL A 352 7.51 -1.04 16.89
N GLN A 353 8.73 -0.71 16.46
CA GLN A 353 9.55 -1.59 15.64
C GLN A 353 9.99 -2.86 16.37
N GLU A 354 10.37 -2.75 17.64
CA GLU A 354 10.77 -3.87 18.48
C GLU A 354 9.63 -4.89 18.63
N TYR A 355 8.46 -4.44 19.12
CA TYR A 355 7.31 -5.31 19.28
C TYR A 355 6.72 -5.79 17.94
N PHE A 356 6.88 -5.01 16.86
CA PHE A 356 6.49 -5.46 15.52
C PHE A 356 7.39 -6.59 15.00
N ALA A 357 8.69 -6.57 15.32
CA ALA A 357 9.57 -7.68 14.98
C ALA A 357 9.18 -8.96 15.73
N LEU A 358 8.76 -8.83 16.99
CA LEU A 358 8.30 -9.94 17.82
C LEU A 358 7.01 -10.58 17.28
N ILE A 359 5.97 -9.77 17.00
CA ILE A 359 4.71 -10.28 16.46
C ILE A 359 4.89 -10.92 15.08
N SER A 360 5.80 -10.39 14.25
CA SER A 360 6.11 -10.97 12.94
C SER A 360 6.85 -12.32 13.02
N LYS A 361 7.60 -12.57 14.10
CA LYS A 361 8.33 -13.84 14.31
C LYS A 361 7.47 -14.92 14.95
N GLY A 362 6.78 -14.59 16.06
CA GLY A 362 6.09 -15.56 16.90
C GLY A 362 4.58 -15.37 17.02
N GLY A 363 4.00 -14.48 16.22
CA GLY A 363 2.58 -14.18 16.24
C GLY A 363 2.10 -13.55 17.54
N LEU A 364 0.81 -13.72 17.83
CA LEU A 364 0.14 -13.17 19.01
C LEU A 364 0.73 -13.69 20.35
N PRO A 365 1.00 -14.99 20.56
CA PRO A 365 1.47 -15.47 21.86
C PRO A 365 2.77 -14.82 22.31
N LEU A 366 3.74 -14.68 21.40
CA LEU A 366 5.04 -14.09 21.69
C LEU A 366 4.93 -12.60 21.99
N LEU A 367 4.03 -11.87 21.32
CA LEU A 367 3.73 -10.47 21.65
C LEU A 367 3.15 -10.31 23.06
N VAL A 368 2.19 -11.17 23.43
CA VAL A 368 1.56 -11.12 24.75
C VAL A 368 2.58 -11.39 25.85
N ASP A 369 3.43 -12.42 25.67
CA ASP A 369 4.50 -12.72 26.62
C ASP A 369 5.46 -11.54 26.79
N ALA A 370 5.94 -10.97 25.69
CA ALA A 370 6.85 -9.82 25.73
C ALA A 370 6.25 -8.56 26.41
N LEU A 371 4.94 -8.35 26.33
CA LEU A 371 4.28 -7.23 27.00
C LEU A 371 4.11 -7.49 28.50
N VAL A 372 3.67 -8.70 28.87
CA VAL A 372 3.41 -9.08 30.27
C VAL A 372 4.71 -9.29 31.06
N ASP A 373 5.77 -9.74 30.40
CA ASP A 373 7.10 -9.94 31.01
C ASP A 373 7.96 -8.65 31.02
N SER A 374 7.40 -7.55 30.53
CA SER A 374 8.11 -6.27 30.54
C SER A 374 8.28 -5.74 31.96
N LYS A 375 9.44 -5.13 32.25
CA LYS A 375 9.68 -4.43 33.54
C LYS A 375 8.63 -3.37 33.82
N GLU A 376 8.10 -2.73 32.78
CA GLU A 376 7.02 -1.76 32.93
C GLU A 376 5.74 -2.41 33.46
N TYR A 377 5.36 -3.60 32.97
CA TYR A 377 4.18 -4.29 33.48
C TYR A 377 4.33 -4.60 34.98
N GLU A 378 5.51 -5.09 35.38
CA GLU A 378 5.83 -5.41 36.78
C GLU A 378 5.77 -4.17 37.68
N GLU A 379 6.36 -3.04 37.27
CA GLU A 379 6.36 -1.80 38.06
C GLU A 379 4.96 -1.20 38.27
N TYR A 380 4.08 -1.29 37.27
CA TYR A 380 2.75 -0.66 37.33
C TYR A 380 1.66 -1.56 37.90
N PHE A 381 1.71 -2.85 37.63
CA PHE A 381 0.65 -3.80 37.95
C PHE A 381 1.11 -4.94 38.88
N GLY A 382 2.40 -5.26 38.85
CA GLY A 382 2.92 -6.43 39.56
C GLY A 382 2.20 -7.72 39.13
N GLU A 383 1.87 -8.58 40.10
CA GLU A 383 1.20 -9.86 39.83
C GLU A 383 -0.26 -9.92 40.31
N GLU A 384 -0.72 -8.91 41.04
CA GLU A 384 -2.01 -8.93 41.73
C GLU A 384 -2.99 -7.84 41.25
N ILE A 385 -2.50 -6.76 40.64
CA ILE A 385 -3.33 -5.63 40.20
C ILE A 385 -3.79 -5.83 38.76
N VAL A 386 -5.10 -5.68 38.53
CA VAL A 386 -5.66 -5.71 37.17
C VAL A 386 -5.12 -4.53 36.36
N PRO A 387 -4.65 -4.73 35.12
CA PRO A 387 -4.24 -3.62 34.28
C PRO A 387 -5.35 -2.58 34.11
N TYR A 388 -4.98 -1.30 34.07
CA TYR A 388 -5.92 -0.19 33.97
C TYR A 388 -5.47 0.82 32.91
N LEU A 389 -6.44 1.56 32.35
CA LEU A 389 -6.16 2.59 31.35
C LEU A 389 -5.53 3.83 31.98
N ARG A 390 -4.28 4.12 31.59
CA ARG A 390 -3.48 5.25 32.06
C ARG A 390 -3.84 6.54 31.34
N THR A 391 -4.90 7.20 31.81
CA THR A 391 -5.48 8.40 31.20
C THR A 391 -4.83 9.71 31.70
N LEU A 392 -5.26 10.84 31.15
CA LEU A 392 -4.90 12.16 31.68
C LEU A 392 -5.28 12.26 33.17
N GLY A 393 -4.36 12.77 33.98
CA GLY A 393 -4.58 12.97 35.42
C GLY A 393 -3.98 11.88 36.30
N GLU A 394 -3.97 10.62 35.85
CA GLU A 394 -3.34 9.53 36.62
C GLU A 394 -1.81 9.60 36.54
N GLU A 395 -1.30 9.93 35.36
CA GLU A 395 0.14 10.00 35.08
C GLU A 395 0.48 11.18 34.17
N ALA A 396 1.76 11.55 34.17
CA ALA A 396 2.32 12.48 33.21
C ALA A 396 2.23 11.90 31.78
N GLN A 397 1.54 12.61 30.90
CA GLN A 397 1.32 12.22 29.50
C GLN A 397 2.33 12.88 28.57
N GLU A 398 2.83 12.14 27.58
CA GLU A 398 3.72 12.70 26.57
C GLU A 398 2.93 13.43 25.47
N CYS A 399 3.41 14.61 25.05
CA CYS A 399 2.78 15.35 23.96
C CYS A 399 2.94 14.65 22.59
N ARG A 400 3.94 13.78 22.46
CA ARG A 400 4.31 13.08 21.21
C ARG A 400 3.22 12.17 20.67
N ASN A 401 2.47 11.48 21.54
CA ASN A 401 1.40 10.58 21.13
C ASN A 401 0.00 11.03 21.61
N TRP A 402 -0.11 12.27 22.11
CA TRP A 402 -1.31 12.84 22.74
C TRP A 402 -2.63 12.47 22.06
N GLY A 403 -2.83 12.92 20.82
CA GLY A 403 -4.08 12.70 20.09
C GLY A 403 -4.36 11.22 19.78
N ALA A 404 -3.32 10.45 19.47
CA ALA A 404 -3.44 9.04 19.15
C ALA A 404 -3.77 8.20 20.40
N GLN A 405 -3.15 8.49 21.54
CA GLN A 405 -3.44 7.81 22.80
C GLN A 405 -4.87 8.06 23.24
N ILE A 406 -5.36 9.30 23.19
CA ILE A 406 -6.74 9.62 23.59
C ILE A 406 -7.74 8.89 22.69
N LYS A 407 -7.50 8.85 21.38
CA LYS A 407 -8.32 8.06 20.44
C LYS A 407 -8.24 6.56 20.73
N LEU A 408 -7.04 6.06 21.07
CA LEU A 408 -6.81 4.65 21.37
C LEU A 408 -7.57 4.20 22.60
N LEU A 409 -7.79 5.05 23.60
CA LEU A 409 -8.45 4.69 24.86
C LEU A 409 -10.00 4.72 24.78
N ASN A 410 -10.57 5.13 23.64
CA ASN A 410 -12.02 5.14 23.41
C ASN A 410 -12.55 3.81 22.88
N TYR A 411 -13.80 3.45 23.15
CA TYR A 411 -14.43 2.23 22.60
C TYR A 411 -14.41 2.17 21.06
N SER A 412 -14.37 3.33 20.40
CA SER A 412 -14.33 3.44 18.94
C SER A 412 -13.00 2.98 18.33
N ALA A 413 -11.94 2.83 19.14
CA ALA A 413 -10.63 2.39 18.69
C ALA A 413 -10.69 1.04 17.96
N ARG A 414 -11.53 0.10 18.42
CA ARG A 414 -11.70 -1.21 17.76
C ARG A 414 -12.14 -1.10 16.30
N PHE A 415 -12.91 -0.10 15.93
CA PHE A 415 -13.41 0.04 14.55
C PHE A 415 -12.36 0.60 13.60
N GLN A 416 -11.26 1.14 14.13
CA GLN A 416 -10.18 1.65 13.31
C GLN A 416 -9.27 0.52 12.84
N LYS A 417 -9.26 0.29 11.53
CA LYS A 417 -8.46 -0.75 10.86
C LYS A 417 -7.06 -0.28 10.47
N THR A 418 -6.87 1.01 10.25
CA THR A 418 -5.57 1.59 9.90
C THR A 418 -4.73 1.82 11.15
N PRO A 419 -3.41 1.53 11.11
CA PRO A 419 -2.54 1.76 12.26
C PRO A 419 -2.28 3.26 12.46
N GLN A 420 -2.42 3.73 13.69
CA GLN A 420 -2.31 5.14 14.05
C GLN A 420 -0.87 5.56 14.38
N PHE A 421 -0.17 4.78 15.20
CA PHE A 421 1.08 5.19 15.83
C PHE A 421 2.24 5.12 14.86
N ILE A 422 2.37 4.01 14.10
CA ILE A 422 3.45 3.88 13.12
C ILE A 422 3.37 4.94 12.03
N THR A 423 2.16 5.27 11.57
CA THR A 423 1.95 6.28 10.52
C THR A 423 2.21 7.69 11.05
N LEU A 424 1.83 7.97 12.30
CA LEU A 424 2.09 9.24 12.98
C LEU A 424 3.59 9.44 13.26
N PHE A 425 4.27 8.46 13.85
CA PHE A 425 5.70 8.57 14.15
C PHE A 425 6.58 8.60 12.89
N ALA A 426 6.19 7.86 11.84
CA ALA A 426 6.83 8.02 10.53
C ALA A 426 6.56 9.40 9.95
N GLY A 427 5.32 9.90 10.09
CA GLY A 427 4.92 11.24 9.68
C GLY A 427 5.80 12.34 10.28
N TYR A 428 6.14 12.26 11.57
CA TYR A 428 7.02 13.25 12.22
C TYR A 428 8.41 13.36 11.62
N LYS A 429 8.97 12.27 11.07
CA LYS A 429 10.29 12.28 10.42
C LYS A 429 10.20 12.65 8.93
N ASN A 430 9.04 12.43 8.31
CA ASN A 430 8.82 12.64 6.88
C ASN A 430 8.38 14.07 6.55
N PRO A 431 8.62 14.55 5.31
CA PRO A 431 8.08 15.83 4.84
C PRO A 431 6.55 15.80 4.73
N LEU A 432 5.95 16.93 4.34
CA LEU A 432 4.50 17.03 4.16
C LEU A 432 3.98 15.94 3.21
N PRO A 433 2.89 15.24 3.58
CA PRO A 433 2.30 14.22 2.74
C PRO A 433 1.61 14.83 1.52
N ASP A 434 1.54 14.09 0.41
CA ASP A 434 0.68 14.44 -0.73
C ASP A 434 -0.79 14.16 -0.40
N GLN A 435 -1.51 15.20 0.02
CA GLN A 435 -2.95 15.18 0.25
C GLN A 435 -3.51 16.60 0.15
N HIS A 436 -4.84 16.71 0.08
CA HIS A 436 -5.53 18.00 0.16
C HIS A 436 -5.14 18.79 1.44
N PRO A 437 -5.03 20.14 1.39
CA PRO A 437 -4.68 20.97 2.54
C PRO A 437 -5.57 20.80 3.78
N TYR A 438 -6.84 20.44 3.58
CA TYR A 438 -7.84 20.22 4.65
C TYR A 438 -7.96 18.78 5.12
N GLY A 439 -7.13 17.88 4.62
CA GLY A 439 -7.11 16.46 4.99
C GLY A 439 -7.50 15.54 3.84
N GLN A 440 -7.10 14.28 3.97
CA GLN A 440 -7.13 13.29 2.89
C GLN A 440 -8.52 13.05 2.26
N GLY A 441 -9.62 13.15 3.01
CA GLY A 441 -10.97 12.86 2.50
C GLY A 441 -11.64 14.02 1.76
N ASN A 442 -10.92 15.12 1.53
CA ASN A 442 -11.37 16.22 0.68
C ASN A 442 -10.98 16.06 -0.79
N ASP A 443 -10.05 15.17 -1.11
CA ASP A 443 -9.76 14.81 -2.50
C ASP A 443 -10.78 13.77 -3.00
N PRO A 444 -11.44 14.00 -4.16
CA PRO A 444 -12.26 12.97 -4.77
C PRO A 444 -11.41 11.92 -5.48
N LEU A 445 -11.93 10.71 -5.62
CA LEU A 445 -11.32 9.67 -6.43
C LEU A 445 -11.26 10.10 -7.92
N GLU A 446 -10.13 9.86 -8.58
CA GLU A 446 -9.88 10.34 -9.96
C GLU A 446 -10.48 9.39 -11.02
N ILE A 447 -11.80 9.26 -11.00
CA ILE A 447 -12.60 8.42 -11.90
C ILE A 447 -13.37 9.27 -12.93
N GLN A 448 -13.97 8.60 -13.92
CA GLN A 448 -14.68 9.30 -15.00
C GLN A 448 -15.95 10.02 -14.51
N PHE A 449 -16.76 9.34 -13.68
CA PHE A 449 -18.04 9.85 -13.19
C PHE A 449 -18.14 9.77 -11.67
N GLY A 450 -18.94 10.66 -11.09
CA GLY A 450 -19.29 10.66 -9.67
C GLY A 450 -18.28 11.41 -8.81
N ALA A 451 -18.82 12.26 -7.92
CA ALA A 451 -18.04 12.92 -6.88
C ALA A 451 -17.90 11.99 -5.66
N ILE A 452 -17.09 10.94 -5.82
CA ILE A 452 -16.87 9.96 -4.76
C ILE A 452 -15.70 10.40 -3.89
N PHE A 453 -15.99 10.69 -2.62
CA PHE A 453 -14.99 11.01 -1.60
C PHE A 453 -14.80 9.82 -0.64
N PRO A 454 -13.56 9.50 -0.24
CA PRO A 454 -13.33 8.50 0.80
C PRO A 454 -14.08 8.83 2.10
N LYS A 455 -14.68 7.82 2.74
CA LYS A 455 -15.44 7.99 3.98
C LYS A 455 -14.51 8.38 5.14
N GLU A 456 -14.72 9.55 5.73
CA GLU A 456 -13.85 10.13 6.76
C GLU A 456 -14.15 9.67 8.19
N THR A 457 -15.28 9.00 8.46
CA THR A 457 -15.78 8.78 9.84
C THR A 457 -14.80 8.09 10.79
N LEU A 458 -13.80 7.35 10.27
CA LEU A 458 -12.81 6.63 11.08
C LEU A 458 -11.35 6.84 10.65
N GLN A 459 -11.09 7.44 9.48
CA GLN A 459 -9.75 7.51 8.87
C GLN A 459 -9.39 8.96 8.52
N THR A 460 -9.09 9.77 9.53
CA THR A 460 -8.63 11.15 9.32
C THR A 460 -7.12 11.26 9.56
N LYS A 461 -6.37 11.58 8.50
CA LYS A 461 -4.97 11.99 8.59
C LYS A 461 -4.88 13.51 8.50
N ALA A 462 -4.57 14.14 9.63
CA ALA A 462 -4.37 15.58 9.71
C ALA A 462 -2.91 15.93 9.45
N ALA A 463 -2.68 16.89 8.55
CA ALA A 463 -1.36 17.48 8.30
C ALA A 463 -1.49 19.00 8.27
N PHE A 464 -0.43 19.70 8.64
CA PHE A 464 -0.43 21.16 8.74
C PHE A 464 0.07 21.79 7.44
N PHE A 465 -0.85 22.26 6.62
CA PHE A 465 -0.52 23.05 5.44
C PHE A 465 -0.58 24.54 5.75
N GLY A 466 0.52 25.24 5.48
CA GLY A 466 0.60 26.70 5.53
C GLY A 466 -0.30 27.35 4.47
N LYS A 467 -0.40 28.69 4.52
CA LYS A 467 -1.15 29.47 3.52
C LYS A 467 -0.51 29.34 2.13
N ASP A 468 0.81 29.44 2.08
CA ASP A 468 1.60 29.48 0.85
C ASP A 468 2.23 28.11 0.54
N THR A 469 1.38 27.09 0.43
CA THR A 469 1.78 25.75 0.01
C THR A 469 1.28 25.45 -1.38
N ARG A 470 2.09 24.75 -2.19
CA ARG A 470 1.67 24.25 -3.50
C ARG A 470 1.87 22.75 -3.60
N ARG A 471 0.80 22.06 -3.99
CA ARG A 471 0.78 20.63 -4.27
C ARG A 471 1.47 20.33 -5.60
N ILE A 472 2.21 19.23 -5.62
CA ILE A 472 2.83 18.74 -6.86
C ILE A 472 1.77 18.02 -7.67
N LEU A 473 1.43 18.56 -8.83
CA LEU A 473 0.48 17.97 -9.77
C LEU A 473 1.22 17.37 -10.95
N ILE A 474 0.82 16.17 -11.36
CA ILE A 474 1.41 15.44 -12.48
C ILE A 474 0.59 15.75 -13.75
N ARG A 475 1.24 16.22 -14.81
CA ARG A 475 0.59 16.48 -16.10
C ARG A 475 0.05 15.16 -16.69
N ARG A 476 -1.21 15.16 -17.13
CA ARG A 476 -1.78 14.07 -17.94
C ARG A 476 -1.36 14.26 -19.40
N GLY A 477 -0.18 13.77 -19.75
CA GLY A 477 0.46 13.95 -21.05
C GLY A 477 1.98 13.91 -20.89
N ASN A 478 2.70 14.63 -21.75
CA ASN A 478 4.15 14.74 -21.61
C ASN A 478 4.52 15.55 -20.35
N GLY A 479 5.41 15.02 -19.52
CA GLY A 479 5.80 15.64 -18.25
C GLY A 479 6.53 16.99 -18.41
N ILE A 480 7.18 17.20 -19.55
CA ILE A 480 7.92 18.43 -19.88
C ILE A 480 6.97 19.62 -20.07
N GLU A 481 5.72 19.35 -20.45
CA GLU A 481 4.67 20.36 -20.67
C GLU A 481 3.92 20.70 -19.38
N ASN A 482 4.56 20.52 -18.22
CA ASN A 482 3.99 20.95 -16.96
C ASN A 482 3.98 22.49 -16.89
N GLN A 483 2.79 23.05 -16.67
CA GLN A 483 2.56 24.51 -16.65
C GLN A 483 3.33 25.24 -15.56
N LEU A 484 3.85 24.49 -14.59
CA LEU A 484 4.69 25.06 -13.57
C LEU A 484 6.04 25.57 -14.12
N SER A 485 6.75 24.76 -14.90
CA SER A 485 8.03 25.13 -15.50
C SER A 485 7.86 25.75 -16.88
N ASN A 486 6.77 25.43 -17.59
CA ASN A 486 6.47 25.93 -18.92
C ASN A 486 5.03 26.47 -19.03
N PRO A 487 4.75 27.70 -18.58
CA PRO A 487 3.39 28.27 -18.63
C PRO A 487 2.83 28.41 -20.04
N ALA A 488 3.69 28.64 -21.05
CA ALA A 488 3.29 28.74 -22.45
C ALA A 488 2.72 27.42 -23.02
N ALA A 489 2.98 26.28 -22.37
CA ALA A 489 2.43 24.98 -22.76
C ALA A 489 0.91 24.83 -22.50
N ARG A 490 0.25 25.80 -21.84
CA ARG A 490 -1.20 25.75 -21.57
C ARG A 490 -2.06 25.59 -22.82
N GLN A 491 -1.68 26.23 -23.93
CA GLN A 491 -2.40 26.19 -25.21
C GLN A 491 -2.11 24.93 -26.03
N LYS A 492 -1.02 24.20 -25.71
CA LYS A 492 -0.59 23.03 -26.47
C LYS A 492 -1.50 21.83 -26.17
N SER A 493 -1.87 21.10 -27.21
CA SER A 493 -2.62 19.85 -27.06
C SER A 493 -1.72 18.76 -26.46
N PRO A 494 -2.25 17.89 -25.59
CA PRO A 494 -1.44 16.95 -24.80
C PRO A 494 -0.92 15.73 -25.59
N GLY A 495 -1.07 15.71 -26.92
CA GLY A 495 -0.63 14.62 -27.81
C GLY A 495 -1.30 13.27 -27.53
N SER A 496 -0.67 12.18 -27.99
CA SER A 496 -1.18 10.80 -27.85
C SER A 496 -1.14 10.25 -26.40
N PHE A 497 -0.29 10.82 -25.54
CA PHE A 497 -0.19 10.40 -24.14
C PHE A 497 -1.27 11.04 -23.25
N GLY A 498 -1.94 12.08 -23.77
CA GLY A 498 -3.00 12.83 -23.09
C GLY A 498 -4.41 12.32 -23.36
N PRO A 499 -5.43 12.95 -22.76
CA PRO A 499 -6.81 12.74 -23.17
C PRO A 499 -7.06 13.26 -24.59
N LYS A 500 -8.04 12.66 -25.27
CA LYS A 500 -8.55 13.17 -26.54
C LYS A 500 -9.17 14.56 -26.33
N VAL A 501 -8.77 15.52 -27.17
CA VAL A 501 -9.26 16.89 -27.14
C VAL A 501 -10.31 17.08 -28.23
N PHE A 502 -11.47 17.63 -27.86
CA PHE A 502 -12.54 17.99 -28.80
C PHE A 502 -12.51 19.50 -29.00
N LYS A 503 -12.39 19.94 -30.26
CA LYS A 503 -12.43 21.35 -30.65
C LYS A 503 -13.50 21.56 -31.72
N LEU A 504 -14.29 22.62 -31.58
CA LEU A 504 -15.17 23.10 -32.63
C LEU A 504 -14.32 23.90 -33.63
N SER A 505 -14.13 23.38 -34.84
CA SER A 505 -13.39 24.09 -35.90
C SER A 505 -14.33 25.03 -36.65
N SER A 506 -14.15 26.34 -36.51
CA SER A 506 -14.70 27.32 -37.44
C SER A 506 -13.65 27.71 -38.48
N VAL A 507 -13.76 27.18 -39.69
CA VAL A 507 -13.10 27.72 -40.90
C VAL A 507 -14.15 27.57 -42.01
N SER A 508 -14.67 28.62 -42.67
CA SER A 508 -14.02 29.83 -43.18
C SER A 508 -14.95 31.05 -43.27
N SER A 509 -14.39 32.22 -42.93
CA SER A 509 -14.58 33.43 -43.73
C SER A 509 -13.71 33.27 -44.98
N LEU A 510 -14.32 32.94 -46.12
CA LEU A 510 -13.84 33.18 -47.50
C LEU A 510 -14.88 32.61 -48.49
N ASN A 511 -15.41 33.50 -49.34
CA ASN A 511 -16.36 33.33 -50.44
C ASN A 511 -17.86 33.20 -50.10
N LYS A 512 -18.52 34.38 -50.02
CA LYS A 512 -19.97 34.58 -50.15
C LYS A 512 -20.49 34.17 -51.54
N ASN A 513 -20.39 32.90 -51.97
CA ASN A 513 -21.09 32.50 -53.22
C ASN A 513 -21.48 31.03 -53.39
N THR A 514 -21.61 30.26 -52.32
CA THR A 514 -22.30 28.95 -52.41
C THR A 514 -23.21 28.75 -51.22
N LYS A 515 -24.51 28.91 -51.45
CA LYS A 515 -25.57 28.37 -50.59
C LYS A 515 -25.49 26.85 -50.66
N ASN A 516 -24.84 26.22 -49.68
CA ASN A 516 -25.11 24.88 -49.17
C ASN A 516 -24.04 24.55 -48.12
N VAL A 517 -24.33 24.87 -46.86
CA VAL A 517 -23.51 24.47 -45.71
C VAL A 517 -24.15 23.23 -45.11
N SER A 518 -23.78 22.04 -45.58
CA SER A 518 -24.04 20.75 -44.92
C SER A 518 -22.81 20.29 -44.13
N PHE A 519 -22.13 21.22 -43.46
CA PHE A 519 -21.08 20.88 -42.49
C PHE A 519 -21.71 20.53 -41.14
N GLY A 520 -21.92 19.24 -40.89
CA GLY A 520 -21.45 18.60 -39.65
C GLY A 520 -22.36 18.47 -38.43
N GLU A 521 -23.67 18.20 -38.56
CA GLU A 521 -24.54 17.81 -37.41
C GLU A 521 -23.90 16.71 -36.53
N THR A 522 -23.19 15.77 -37.14
CA THR A 522 -22.46 14.70 -36.43
C THR A 522 -21.28 15.22 -35.60
N SER A 523 -20.63 16.31 -35.99
CA SER A 523 -19.46 16.87 -35.32
C SER A 523 -19.83 17.75 -34.11
N THR A 524 -20.85 18.59 -34.25
CA THR A 524 -21.42 19.39 -33.15
C THR A 524 -22.05 18.48 -32.11
N GLN A 525 -22.76 17.43 -32.54
CA GLN A 525 -23.35 16.45 -31.63
C GLN A 525 -22.30 15.64 -30.86
N ALA A 526 -21.15 15.34 -31.47
CA ALA A 526 -20.02 14.74 -30.76
C ALA A 526 -19.46 15.67 -29.68
N ILE A 527 -19.44 16.99 -29.93
CA ILE A 527 -19.01 18.01 -28.96
C ILE A 527 -20.02 18.12 -27.82
N ILE A 528 -21.33 18.15 -28.10
CA ILE A 528 -22.39 18.16 -27.07
C ILE A 528 -22.23 16.95 -26.15
N LYS A 529 -22.08 15.75 -26.73
CA LYS A 529 -21.81 14.52 -25.96
C LYS A 529 -20.53 14.63 -25.14
N ALA A 530 -19.45 15.15 -25.72
CA ALA A 530 -18.18 15.35 -25.01
C ALA A 530 -18.31 16.34 -23.83
N VAL A 531 -19.09 17.41 -23.97
CA VAL A 531 -19.33 18.39 -22.91
C VAL A 531 -20.10 17.74 -21.75
N TYR A 532 -21.15 16.96 -22.03
CA TYR A 532 -21.85 16.22 -20.98
C TYR A 532 -20.97 15.18 -20.31
N LEU A 533 -20.19 14.41 -21.07
CA LEU A 533 -19.24 13.45 -20.51
C LEU A 533 -18.17 14.13 -19.64
N GLN A 534 -17.72 15.33 -20.01
CA GLN A 534 -16.75 16.06 -19.21
C GLN A 534 -17.37 16.62 -17.92
N ILE A 535 -18.41 17.45 -18.04
CA ILE A 535 -18.96 18.23 -16.93
C ILE A 535 -19.83 17.36 -16.02
N ILE A 536 -20.75 16.59 -16.59
CA ILE A 536 -21.63 15.70 -15.83
C ILE A 536 -20.93 14.38 -15.51
N GLY A 537 -20.04 13.89 -16.36
CA GLY A 537 -19.31 12.63 -16.17
C GLY A 537 -19.95 11.42 -16.85
N ARG A 538 -21.20 11.55 -17.32
CA ARG A 538 -21.98 10.51 -17.99
C ARG A 538 -22.90 11.12 -19.03
N GLU A 539 -23.43 10.30 -19.91
CA GLU A 539 -24.55 10.72 -20.77
C GLU A 539 -25.78 11.02 -19.91
N THR A 540 -26.46 12.12 -20.24
CA THR A 540 -27.67 12.57 -19.57
C THR A 540 -28.88 11.76 -20.02
N TYR A 541 -29.79 11.47 -19.09
CA TYR A 541 -31.11 10.94 -19.45
C TYR A 541 -31.89 11.97 -20.29
N GLU A 542 -32.86 11.50 -21.07
CA GLU A 542 -33.57 12.34 -22.04
C GLU A 542 -34.26 13.56 -21.42
N GLY A 543 -34.87 13.42 -20.24
CA GLY A 543 -35.49 14.52 -19.49
C GLY A 543 -34.50 15.46 -18.79
N GLN A 544 -33.21 15.14 -18.80
CA GLN A 544 -32.16 15.92 -18.14
C GLN A 544 -31.35 16.77 -19.13
N ARG A 545 -31.59 16.62 -20.43
CA ARG A 545 -30.89 17.35 -21.49
C ARG A 545 -31.34 18.80 -21.59
N LEU A 546 -30.39 19.69 -21.83
CA LEU A 546 -30.63 21.11 -22.02
C LEU A 546 -30.92 21.42 -23.50
N LYS A 547 -32.04 20.91 -24.03
CA LYS A 547 -32.39 20.99 -25.46
C LYS A 547 -32.30 22.40 -26.05
N VAL A 548 -32.76 23.42 -25.32
CA VAL A 548 -32.69 24.83 -25.76
C VAL A 548 -31.25 25.28 -26.00
N TRP A 549 -30.34 24.91 -25.11
CA TRP A 549 -28.93 25.31 -25.20
C TRP A 549 -28.16 24.45 -26.22
N GLU A 550 -28.57 23.20 -26.44
CA GLU A 550 -28.05 22.35 -27.52
C GLU A 550 -28.36 22.96 -28.89
N ILE A 551 -29.62 23.33 -29.14
CA ILE A 551 -30.04 23.97 -30.40
C ILE A 551 -29.27 25.28 -30.65
N LYS A 552 -29.06 26.09 -29.60
CA LYS A 552 -28.27 27.33 -29.73
C LYS A 552 -26.82 27.08 -30.12
N LEU A 553 -26.21 25.99 -29.63
CA LEU A 553 -24.86 25.61 -30.01
C LEU A 553 -24.82 25.07 -31.44
N GLU A 554 -25.81 24.27 -31.83
CA GLU A 554 -25.96 23.75 -33.19
C GLU A 554 -26.15 24.87 -34.22
N ASN A 555 -26.90 25.91 -33.87
CA ASN A 555 -27.09 27.12 -34.68
C ASN A 555 -25.85 28.04 -34.70
N GLY A 556 -24.86 27.81 -33.84
CA GLY A 556 -23.68 28.67 -33.71
C GLY A 556 -23.94 30.01 -32.99
N GLU A 557 -25.05 30.13 -32.26
CA GLU A 557 -25.38 31.33 -31.46
C GLU A 557 -24.51 31.45 -30.20
N ILE A 558 -24.02 30.31 -29.68
CA ILE A 558 -23.18 30.24 -28.48
C ILE A 558 -21.89 29.46 -28.75
N SER A 559 -20.83 29.83 -28.04
CA SER A 559 -19.56 29.11 -28.04
C SER A 559 -19.60 27.88 -27.13
N VAL A 560 -18.60 27.00 -27.26
CA VAL A 560 -18.45 25.83 -26.37
C VAL A 560 -18.26 26.27 -24.92
N ARG A 561 -17.54 27.37 -24.68
CA ARG A 561 -17.38 27.98 -23.35
C ARG A 561 -18.72 28.37 -22.73
N GLU A 562 -19.58 29.04 -23.49
CA GLU A 562 -20.91 29.44 -23.00
C GLU A 562 -21.80 28.22 -22.76
N PHE A 563 -21.76 27.22 -23.64
CA PHE A 563 -22.48 25.97 -23.42
C PHE A 563 -22.00 25.23 -22.15
N VAL A 564 -20.69 25.16 -21.91
CA VAL A 564 -20.13 24.62 -20.66
C VAL A 564 -20.61 25.40 -19.44
N ARG A 565 -20.68 26.74 -19.53
CA ARG A 565 -21.21 27.61 -18.48
C ARG A 565 -22.66 27.27 -18.15
N GLN A 566 -23.52 27.12 -19.16
CA GLN A 566 -24.93 26.79 -18.96
C GLN A 566 -25.13 25.38 -18.40
N VAL A 567 -24.37 24.38 -18.87
CA VAL A 567 -24.41 23.02 -18.30
C VAL A 567 -23.97 23.03 -16.83
N ALA A 568 -22.90 23.75 -16.48
CA ALA A 568 -22.43 23.86 -15.11
C ALA A 568 -23.37 24.64 -14.17
N LYS A 569 -24.12 25.62 -14.70
CA LYS A 569 -25.16 26.36 -13.95
C LYS A 569 -26.49 25.61 -13.85
N SER A 570 -26.65 24.48 -14.53
CA SER A 570 -27.91 23.73 -14.54
C SER A 570 -28.31 23.22 -13.14
N ASN A 571 -29.63 23.10 -12.93
CA ASN A 571 -30.17 22.52 -11.69
C ASN A 571 -29.70 21.08 -11.47
N LEU A 572 -29.50 20.32 -12.56
CA LEU A 572 -28.95 18.96 -12.51
C LEU A 572 -27.52 18.94 -11.96
N PHE A 573 -26.65 19.81 -12.46
CA PHE A 573 -25.28 19.86 -11.98
C PHE A 573 -25.21 20.28 -10.51
N ARG A 574 -26.05 21.24 -10.10
CA ARG A 574 -26.15 21.69 -8.71
C ARG A 574 -26.65 20.58 -7.78
N SER A 575 -27.70 19.85 -8.16
CA SER A 575 -28.25 18.76 -7.35
C SER A 575 -27.28 17.58 -7.21
N LEU A 576 -26.46 17.33 -8.23
CA LEU A 576 -25.45 16.29 -8.20
C LEU A 576 -24.21 16.67 -7.39
N TYR A 577 -23.65 17.87 -7.58
CA TYR A 577 -22.29 18.18 -7.15
C TYR A 577 -22.16 19.33 -6.14
N TRP A 578 -23.23 20.07 -5.87
CA TRP A 578 -23.21 21.17 -4.89
C TRP A 578 -23.99 20.83 -3.63
N THR A 579 -25.27 20.48 -3.76
CA THR A 579 -26.20 20.27 -2.63
C THR A 579 -25.80 19.13 -1.67
N PRO A 580 -25.35 17.93 -2.13
CA PRO A 580 -25.12 16.81 -1.23
C PRO A 580 -23.74 16.82 -0.56
N TYR A 581 -22.83 17.69 -0.98
CA TYR A 581 -21.44 17.67 -0.55
C TYR A 581 -21.09 18.86 0.35
N TYR A 582 -20.05 18.65 1.18
CA TYR A 582 -19.42 19.74 1.91
C TYR A 582 -18.87 20.79 0.93
N VAL A 583 -19.03 22.07 1.24
CA VAL A 583 -18.72 23.20 0.33
C VAL A 583 -17.33 23.09 -0.29
N CYS A 584 -16.28 22.81 0.49
CA CYS A 584 -14.92 22.68 -0.04
C CYS A 584 -14.74 21.44 -0.93
N LYS A 585 -15.45 20.34 -0.64
CA LYS A 585 -15.47 19.14 -1.49
C LYS A 585 -16.14 19.44 -2.82
N SER A 586 -17.25 20.17 -2.79
CA SER A 586 -17.95 20.65 -4.00
C SER A 586 -17.03 21.54 -4.83
N ILE A 587 -16.38 22.54 -4.21
CA ILE A 587 -15.45 23.45 -4.90
C ILE A 587 -14.31 22.66 -5.54
N GLU A 588 -13.67 21.75 -4.81
CA GLU A 588 -12.55 20.93 -5.34
C GLU A 588 -13.01 20.10 -6.54
N TYR A 589 -14.16 19.43 -6.45
CA TYR A 589 -14.67 18.62 -7.56
C TYR A 589 -15.06 19.45 -8.78
N ILE A 590 -15.77 20.57 -8.59
CA ILE A 590 -16.17 21.49 -9.67
C ILE A 590 -14.94 22.07 -10.36
N HIS A 591 -13.95 22.51 -9.58
CA HIS A 591 -12.68 23.02 -10.08
C HIS A 591 -11.98 21.99 -10.98
N ARG A 592 -11.98 20.71 -10.58
CA ARG A 592 -11.43 19.61 -11.38
C ARG A 592 -12.17 19.39 -12.70
N LYS A 593 -13.50 19.50 -12.72
CA LYS A 593 -14.30 19.32 -13.95
C LYS A 593 -14.13 20.47 -14.94
N ILE A 594 -14.09 21.71 -14.47
CA ILE A 594 -14.02 22.91 -15.31
C ILE A 594 -12.58 23.20 -15.75
N LEU A 595 -11.61 23.20 -14.84
CA LEU A 595 -10.21 23.53 -15.14
C LEU A 595 -9.36 22.30 -15.48
N GLY A 596 -9.87 21.08 -15.29
CA GLY A 596 -9.13 19.86 -15.59
C GLY A 596 -7.99 19.55 -14.62
N ARG A 597 -7.93 20.21 -13.45
CA ARG A 597 -6.90 19.97 -12.43
C ARG A 597 -7.46 20.14 -11.02
N PRO A 598 -6.88 19.49 -10.00
CA PRO A 598 -7.17 19.83 -8.61
C PRO A 598 -6.63 21.21 -8.24
N THR A 599 -7.07 21.74 -7.10
CA THR A 599 -6.53 23.00 -6.58
C THR A 599 -5.05 22.83 -6.20
N TYR A 600 -4.29 23.91 -6.36
CA TYR A 600 -2.87 23.92 -6.04
C TYR A 600 -2.60 23.92 -4.54
N GLY A 601 -3.47 24.51 -3.74
CA GLY A 601 -3.22 24.65 -2.32
C GLY A 601 -4.26 25.51 -1.64
N ARG A 602 -3.93 25.91 -0.40
CA ARG A 602 -4.88 26.55 0.50
C ARG A 602 -5.32 27.94 0.05
N SER A 603 -4.43 28.71 -0.58
CA SER A 603 -4.73 30.07 -1.03
C SER A 603 -5.78 30.11 -2.14
N GLU A 604 -5.75 29.16 -3.07
CA GLU A 604 -6.72 29.04 -4.16
C GLU A 604 -8.10 28.64 -3.64
N ILE A 605 -8.18 27.56 -2.86
CA ILE A 605 -9.46 27.09 -2.32
C ILE A 605 -10.12 28.11 -1.39
N ASN A 606 -9.34 28.89 -0.62
CA ASN A 606 -9.88 29.95 0.23
C ASN A 606 -10.54 31.06 -0.56
N LYS A 607 -9.91 31.50 -1.65
CA LYS A 607 -10.49 32.53 -2.53
C LYS A 607 -11.83 32.05 -3.09
N LEU A 608 -11.88 30.80 -3.56
CA LEU A 608 -13.10 30.20 -4.10
C LEU A 608 -14.17 30.01 -3.01
N PHE A 609 -13.77 29.62 -1.81
CA PHE A 609 -14.65 29.52 -0.66
C PHE A 609 -15.26 30.88 -0.30
N ASP A 610 -14.45 31.94 -0.21
CA ASP A 610 -14.93 33.30 0.09
C ASP A 610 -15.91 33.81 -0.97
N ILE A 611 -15.65 33.56 -2.25
CA ILE A 611 -16.58 33.87 -3.35
C ILE A 611 -17.89 33.12 -3.17
N SER A 612 -17.81 31.82 -2.90
CA SER A 612 -19.00 30.97 -2.74
C SER A 612 -19.83 31.37 -1.52
N ALA A 613 -19.18 31.79 -0.42
CA ALA A 613 -19.84 32.23 0.80
C ALA A 613 -20.53 33.59 0.62
N LYS A 614 -19.92 34.51 -0.15
CA LYS A 614 -20.46 35.87 -0.36
C LYS A 614 -21.48 35.96 -1.49
N LYS A 615 -21.20 35.31 -2.63
CA LYS A 615 -21.94 35.47 -3.90
C LYS A 615 -22.68 34.20 -4.35
N GLY A 616 -22.46 33.06 -3.68
CA GLY A 616 -23.12 31.80 -3.97
C GLY A 616 -22.56 31.01 -5.15
N PHE A 617 -23.29 29.96 -5.52
CA PHE A 617 -22.87 28.94 -6.48
C PHE A 617 -22.66 29.46 -7.91
N TYR A 618 -23.56 30.30 -8.43
CA TYR A 618 -23.45 30.77 -9.82
C TYR A 618 -22.21 31.63 -10.05
N SER A 619 -21.88 32.49 -9.10
CA SER A 619 -20.66 33.31 -9.16
C SER A 619 -19.40 32.45 -9.10
N LEU A 620 -19.41 31.31 -8.40
CA LEU A 620 -18.26 30.39 -8.40
C LEU A 620 -18.00 29.86 -9.81
N ILE A 621 -19.04 29.40 -10.51
CA ILE A 621 -18.93 28.90 -11.89
C ILE A 621 -18.41 30.00 -12.82
N ASP A 622 -18.97 31.20 -12.73
CA ASP A 622 -18.52 32.34 -13.54
C ASP A 622 -17.04 32.64 -13.29
N THR A 623 -16.61 32.70 -12.03
CA THR A 623 -15.19 32.97 -11.70
C THR A 623 -14.22 31.90 -12.20
N LEU A 624 -14.65 30.63 -12.31
CA LEU A 624 -13.82 29.56 -12.84
C LEU A 624 -13.69 29.64 -14.37
N ILE A 625 -14.82 29.89 -15.06
CA ILE A 625 -14.87 29.97 -16.53
C ILE A 625 -14.26 31.28 -17.04
N ASP A 626 -14.34 32.36 -16.27
CA ASP A 626 -13.76 33.67 -16.61
C ASP A 626 -12.32 33.82 -16.14
N SER A 627 -11.73 32.76 -15.61
CA SER A 627 -10.33 32.76 -15.23
C SER A 627 -9.41 32.79 -16.45
N VAL A 628 -8.29 33.51 -16.33
CA VAL A 628 -7.23 33.57 -17.35
C VAL A 628 -6.72 32.17 -17.70
N GLU A 629 -6.67 31.27 -16.72
CA GLU A 629 -6.24 29.89 -16.96
C GLU A 629 -7.21 29.10 -17.83
N TYR A 630 -8.53 29.30 -17.67
CA TYR A 630 -9.52 28.65 -18.52
C TYR A 630 -9.39 29.13 -19.98
N ASP A 631 -9.27 30.45 -20.15
CA ASP A 631 -9.13 31.08 -21.46
C ASP A 631 -7.87 30.63 -22.20
N GLU A 632 -6.71 30.64 -21.52
CA GLU A 632 -5.45 30.17 -22.11
C GLU A 632 -5.41 28.68 -22.42
N SER A 633 -6.15 27.84 -21.69
CA SER A 633 -6.06 26.38 -21.84
C SER A 633 -7.12 25.78 -22.77
N PHE A 634 -8.31 26.37 -22.81
CA PHE A 634 -9.44 25.88 -23.60
C PHE A 634 -9.95 26.91 -24.62
N GLY A 635 -9.87 28.20 -24.30
CA GLY A 635 -10.46 29.27 -25.09
C GLY A 635 -11.98 29.09 -25.24
N GLU A 636 -12.53 29.53 -26.36
CA GLU A 636 -13.98 29.50 -26.61
C GLU A 636 -14.48 28.20 -27.25
N ASN A 637 -13.59 27.46 -27.92
CA ASN A 637 -13.95 26.39 -28.85
C ASN A 637 -13.54 24.99 -28.39
N THR A 638 -12.78 24.85 -27.29
CA THR A 638 -12.28 23.56 -26.82
C THR A 638 -13.10 23.06 -25.63
N VAL A 639 -13.51 21.79 -25.67
CA VAL A 639 -14.14 21.15 -24.51
C VAL A 639 -13.10 20.95 -23.41
N PRO A 640 -13.39 21.29 -22.13
CA PRO A 640 -12.48 21.02 -21.04
C PRO A 640 -12.08 19.54 -20.98
N TYR A 641 -10.84 19.28 -20.57
CA TYR A 641 -10.32 17.91 -20.44
C TYR A 641 -9.42 17.81 -19.22
N GLU A 642 -9.21 16.60 -18.71
CA GLU A 642 -8.35 16.37 -17.55
C GLU A 642 -6.88 16.68 -17.89
N ARG A 643 -6.37 17.78 -17.35
CA ARG A 643 -5.00 18.28 -17.59
C ARG A 643 -3.99 17.73 -16.59
N TYR A 644 -4.37 17.59 -15.32
CA TYR A 644 -3.48 17.16 -14.24
C TYR A 644 -4.11 16.11 -13.33
N LEU A 645 -3.25 15.25 -12.81
CA LEU A 645 -3.54 14.17 -11.86
C LEU A 645 -2.76 14.39 -10.57
N THR A 646 -3.28 13.85 -9.48
CA THR A 646 -2.49 13.68 -8.26
C THR A 646 -1.59 12.44 -8.38
N PRO A 647 -0.44 12.39 -7.67
CA PRO A 647 0.37 11.17 -7.57
C PRO A 647 -0.44 9.93 -7.17
N GLY A 648 -1.37 10.08 -6.23
CA GLY A 648 -2.28 9.00 -5.82
C GLY A 648 -3.18 8.52 -6.96
N GLY A 649 -3.78 9.42 -7.73
CA GLY A 649 -4.63 9.04 -8.85
C GLY A 649 -3.89 8.46 -10.04
N LEU A 650 -2.67 8.92 -10.33
CA LEU A 650 -1.80 8.29 -11.33
C LEU A 650 -1.44 6.85 -10.92
N ALA A 651 -1.10 6.63 -9.65
CA ALA A 651 -0.75 5.31 -9.14
C ALA A 651 -1.89 4.29 -9.31
N LEU A 652 -3.15 4.72 -9.13
CA LEU A 652 -4.33 3.88 -9.38
C LEU A 652 -4.49 3.46 -10.85
N ARG A 653 -3.96 4.25 -11.79
CA ARG A 653 -4.01 3.95 -13.23
C ARG A 653 -2.85 3.05 -13.68
N ILE A 654 -1.63 3.32 -13.19
CA ILE A 654 -0.40 2.64 -13.65
C ILE A 654 -0.12 1.33 -12.90
N LYS A 655 -0.28 1.28 -11.57
CA LYS A 655 0.12 0.13 -10.73
C LYS A 655 -0.89 -1.04 -10.82
N ARG A 656 -1.44 -1.29 -12.00
CA ARG A 656 -2.25 -2.48 -12.27
C ARG A 656 -1.30 -3.65 -12.54
N PRO A 657 -1.55 -4.85 -12.00
CA PRO A 657 -0.63 -5.98 -12.09
C PRO A 657 -0.26 -6.37 -13.53
N ASN A 658 -1.12 -6.07 -14.50
CA ASN A 658 -0.87 -6.41 -15.92
C ASN A 658 0.01 -5.39 -16.67
N LEU A 659 0.42 -4.26 -16.07
CA LEU A 659 1.23 -3.22 -16.72
C LEU A 659 2.70 -3.23 -16.31
N SER A 660 3.10 -4.08 -15.35
CA SER A 660 4.51 -4.28 -15.06
C SER A 660 5.18 -4.93 -16.25
N VAL A 661 5.97 -4.16 -16.99
CA VAL A 661 6.91 -4.68 -17.97
C VAL A 661 7.83 -5.65 -17.23
N SER A 662 7.72 -6.95 -17.50
CA SER A 662 8.71 -7.92 -17.06
C SER A 662 10.04 -7.53 -17.70
N LYS A 663 10.95 -6.98 -16.90
CA LYS A 663 12.35 -6.83 -17.30
C LYS A 663 13.04 -8.19 -17.22
N GLU A 664 12.51 -9.16 -17.96
CA GLU A 664 13.31 -10.31 -18.37
C GLU A 664 13.88 -9.93 -19.72
N ALA A 665 15.02 -9.23 -19.70
CA ALA A 665 15.88 -9.28 -20.87
C ALA A 665 16.27 -10.76 -21.01
N LYS A 666 15.64 -11.46 -21.96
CA LYS A 666 16.11 -12.76 -22.40
C LYS A 666 17.49 -12.56 -23.01
N ASN A 667 18.52 -12.58 -22.18
CA ASN A 667 19.88 -12.76 -22.64
C ASN A 667 19.97 -14.22 -23.02
N GLU A 668 19.68 -14.52 -24.28
CA GLU A 668 19.94 -15.84 -24.84
C GLU A 668 21.44 -16.11 -24.68
N LEU A 669 21.77 -17.33 -24.25
CA LEU A 669 23.16 -17.71 -24.04
C LEU A 669 23.88 -17.66 -25.39
N ARG A 670 25.07 -17.03 -25.45
CA ARG A 670 25.81 -16.78 -26.70
C ARG A 670 26.04 -18.04 -27.56
N PHE A 671 26.08 -19.23 -26.97
CA PHE A 671 26.20 -20.48 -27.73
C PHE A 671 24.92 -20.80 -28.53
N ILE A 672 23.74 -20.39 -28.05
CA ILE A 672 22.46 -20.51 -28.74
C ILE A 672 22.47 -19.57 -29.95
N GLU A 673 22.92 -18.32 -29.78
CA GLU A 673 23.04 -17.36 -30.88
C GLU A 673 24.01 -17.84 -31.98
N LEU A 674 25.15 -18.43 -31.59
CA LEU A 674 26.13 -18.97 -32.55
C LEU A 674 25.63 -20.22 -33.28
N GLY A 675 24.73 -21.00 -32.67
CA GLY A 675 24.10 -22.19 -33.27
C GLY A 675 22.77 -21.91 -33.96
N ALA A 676 22.19 -20.73 -33.75
CA ALA A 676 20.89 -20.35 -34.30
C ALA A 676 20.98 -20.07 -35.80
N ILE A 677 19.92 -20.45 -36.50
CA ILE A 677 19.78 -20.21 -37.92
C ILE A 677 19.11 -18.84 -38.09
N ASN A 678 19.84 -17.86 -38.61
CA ASN A 678 19.35 -16.49 -38.78
C ASN A 678 18.39 -16.31 -39.97
N GLU A 679 18.30 -17.29 -40.86
CA GLU A 679 17.49 -17.21 -42.08
C GLU A 679 16.14 -17.93 -41.90
N SER A 680 15.04 -17.27 -42.27
CA SER A 680 13.74 -17.94 -42.40
C SER A 680 13.78 -18.93 -43.57
N ARG A 681 13.80 -20.23 -43.25
CA ARG A 681 13.89 -21.28 -44.27
C ARG A 681 12.51 -21.71 -44.73
N GLY A 682 12.19 -21.41 -45.98
CA GLY A 682 11.04 -22.01 -46.67
C GLY A 682 11.30 -23.48 -47.03
N GLU A 683 10.23 -24.23 -47.29
CA GLU A 683 10.28 -25.67 -47.57
C GLU A 683 11.24 -26.04 -48.71
N ARG A 684 11.27 -25.26 -49.80
CA ARG A 684 12.19 -25.47 -50.93
C ARG A 684 13.66 -25.41 -50.50
N SER A 685 14.01 -24.50 -49.59
CA SER A 685 15.39 -24.39 -49.08
C SER A 685 15.77 -25.59 -48.22
N ILE A 686 14.80 -26.15 -47.49
CA ILE A 686 14.97 -27.35 -46.67
C ILE A 686 15.18 -28.55 -47.59
N GLN A 687 14.34 -28.72 -48.61
CA GLN A 687 14.44 -29.82 -49.57
C GLN A 687 15.79 -29.82 -50.32
N LEU A 688 16.27 -28.66 -50.78
CA LEU A 688 17.59 -28.54 -51.43
C LEU A 688 18.74 -28.98 -50.51
N ARG A 689 18.69 -28.61 -49.23
CA ARG A 689 19.69 -29.01 -48.23
C ARG A 689 19.58 -30.48 -47.85
N ILE A 690 18.38 -31.07 -47.88
CA ILE A 690 18.19 -32.52 -47.71
C ILE A 690 18.79 -33.30 -48.89
N GLN A 691 18.68 -32.77 -50.10
CA GLN A 691 19.16 -33.41 -51.33
C GLN A 691 20.65 -33.20 -51.61
N GLN A 692 21.37 -32.42 -50.79
CA GLN A 692 22.78 -32.13 -51.01
C GLN A 692 23.67 -33.38 -50.87
N GLY A 693 24.74 -33.43 -51.67
CA GLY A 693 25.73 -34.50 -51.63
C GLY A 693 25.45 -35.64 -52.61
N VAL A 694 26.19 -36.74 -52.45
CA VAL A 694 25.98 -37.96 -53.25
C VAL A 694 24.68 -38.63 -52.80
N THR A 695 23.97 -39.25 -53.75
CA THR A 695 22.67 -39.87 -53.47
C THR A 695 22.76 -40.94 -52.37
N LYS A 696 21.73 -41.00 -51.51
CA LYS A 696 21.58 -42.03 -50.45
C LYS A 696 21.67 -43.47 -50.97
N ARG A 697 21.50 -43.67 -52.28
CA ARG A 697 21.67 -44.98 -52.95
C ARG A 697 23.03 -45.61 -52.64
N ARG A 698 24.10 -44.82 -52.45
CA ARG A 698 25.42 -45.33 -52.06
C ARG A 698 25.37 -46.11 -50.75
N GLU A 699 24.69 -45.58 -49.74
CA GLU A 699 24.50 -46.22 -48.43
C GLU A 699 23.53 -47.40 -48.51
N GLN A 700 22.54 -47.34 -49.40
CA GLN A 700 21.47 -48.33 -49.55
C GLN A 700 21.82 -49.50 -50.48
N THR A 701 23.01 -49.54 -51.08
CA THR A 701 23.40 -50.65 -51.98
C THR A 701 23.67 -51.95 -51.21
N LYS A 702 23.05 -53.05 -51.64
CA LYS A 702 23.27 -54.39 -51.08
C LYS A 702 24.20 -55.19 -51.98
N ILE A 703 25.27 -55.73 -51.39
CA ILE A 703 26.25 -56.57 -52.08
C ILE A 703 25.85 -58.04 -51.87
N PHE A 704 25.82 -58.81 -52.97
CA PHE A 704 25.51 -60.24 -52.95
C PHE A 704 26.81 -61.03 -53.12
N LYS A 705 27.17 -61.82 -52.11
CA LYS A 705 28.37 -62.67 -52.09
C LYS A 705 27.97 -64.11 -51.74
N LEU A 706 28.57 -65.08 -52.42
CA LEU A 706 28.39 -66.50 -52.16
C LEU A 706 29.54 -67.03 -51.28
N SER A 707 29.44 -66.88 -49.95
CA SER A 707 30.48 -67.34 -49.01
C SER A 707 30.37 -68.82 -48.64
N HIS A 708 29.15 -69.36 -48.60
CA HIS A 708 28.87 -70.77 -48.33
C HIS A 708 27.81 -71.28 -49.31
N HIS A 709 28.02 -72.47 -49.86
CA HIS A 709 27.08 -73.10 -50.79
C HIS A 709 25.97 -73.92 -50.09
N ASP A 710 26.06 -74.06 -48.76
CA ASP A 710 25.09 -74.84 -47.98
C ASP A 710 23.74 -74.11 -47.87
N ASP A 711 23.77 -72.78 -47.93
CA ASP A 711 22.58 -71.93 -47.94
C ASP A 711 21.93 -71.87 -49.33
N LYS A 712 21.09 -72.87 -49.63
CA LYS A 712 20.31 -72.93 -50.89
C LYS A 712 19.52 -71.64 -51.17
N VAL A 713 18.98 -71.00 -50.13
CA VAL A 713 18.21 -69.75 -50.25
C VAL A 713 19.10 -68.55 -50.64
N ASN A 714 20.32 -68.46 -50.09
CA ASN A 714 21.25 -67.39 -50.46
C ASN A 714 21.78 -67.62 -51.88
N LEU A 715 22.08 -68.87 -52.23
CA LEU A 715 22.50 -69.25 -53.57
C LEU A 715 21.44 -68.89 -54.62
N GLU A 716 20.16 -69.13 -54.37
CA GLU A 716 19.08 -68.68 -55.25
C GLU A 716 18.99 -67.15 -55.36
N LYS A 717 19.22 -66.42 -54.25
CA LYS A 717 19.26 -64.94 -54.26
C LYS A 717 20.45 -64.41 -55.07
N VAL A 718 21.61 -65.04 -54.97
CA VAL A 718 22.82 -64.70 -55.73
C VAL A 718 22.59 -64.94 -57.23
N ILE A 719 22.01 -66.09 -57.60
CA ILE A 719 21.64 -66.39 -58.99
C ILE A 719 20.69 -65.31 -59.54
N LYS A 720 19.62 -64.99 -58.81
CA LYS A 720 18.68 -63.94 -59.21
C LYS A 720 19.33 -62.55 -59.29
N ALA A 721 20.22 -62.22 -58.35
CA ALA A 721 20.95 -60.96 -58.36
C ALA A 721 21.90 -60.87 -59.58
N ALA A 722 22.57 -61.96 -59.94
CA ALA A 722 23.43 -62.03 -61.12
C ALA A 722 22.64 -61.81 -62.41
N TYR A 723 21.46 -62.43 -62.54
CA TYR A 723 20.55 -62.17 -63.67
C TYR A 723 20.13 -60.70 -63.74
N ARG A 724 19.71 -60.10 -62.60
CA ARG A 724 19.33 -58.68 -62.54
C ARG A 724 20.48 -57.75 -62.90
N GLN A 725 21.70 -58.10 -62.52
CA GLN A 725 22.88 -57.28 -62.79
C GLN A 725 23.27 -57.33 -64.28
N VAL A 726 23.35 -58.54 -64.85
CA VAL A 726 23.80 -58.75 -66.23
C VAL A 726 22.73 -58.35 -67.25
N PHE A 727 21.45 -58.63 -66.97
CA PHE A 727 20.34 -58.38 -67.89
C PHE A 727 19.47 -57.17 -67.53
N GLU A 728 19.79 -56.44 -66.46
CA GLU A 728 19.05 -55.29 -65.92
C GLU A 728 17.61 -55.59 -65.43
N ARG A 729 17.17 -56.86 -65.46
CA ARG A 729 15.82 -57.30 -65.06
C ARG A 729 15.80 -58.76 -64.60
N ASP A 730 14.69 -59.17 -64.00
CA ASP A 730 14.45 -60.58 -63.68
C ASP A 730 14.20 -61.43 -64.93
N MET A 731 14.64 -62.69 -64.87
CA MET A 731 14.72 -63.60 -66.02
C MET A 731 13.78 -64.82 -65.91
N ASP A 732 12.82 -64.79 -64.98
CA ASP A 732 11.95 -65.95 -64.70
C ASP A 732 11.18 -66.47 -65.95
N MET A 733 10.84 -65.61 -66.91
CA MET A 733 10.15 -65.99 -68.16
C MET A 733 11.05 -66.67 -69.20
N TYR A 734 12.37 -66.44 -69.16
CA TYR A 734 13.35 -66.98 -70.13
C TYR A 734 14.13 -68.18 -69.58
N ARG A 735 13.88 -68.55 -68.31
CA ARG A 735 14.54 -69.66 -67.58
C ARG A 735 14.26 -71.05 -68.14
N VAL A 736 13.28 -71.17 -69.06
CA VAL A 736 12.89 -72.43 -69.72
C VAL A 736 13.89 -72.83 -70.84
N GLN A 737 14.78 -71.93 -71.27
CA GLN A 737 15.87 -72.28 -72.17
C GLN A 737 16.89 -73.18 -71.46
N SER A 738 17.23 -74.32 -72.07
CA SER A 738 18.14 -75.34 -71.51
C SER A 738 19.55 -74.83 -71.22
N GLU A 739 19.96 -73.70 -71.81
CA GLU A 739 21.29 -73.13 -71.63
C GLU A 739 21.54 -72.60 -70.21
N PHE A 740 20.57 -71.90 -69.62
CA PHE A 740 20.75 -71.25 -68.30
C PHE A 740 20.57 -72.22 -67.13
N THR A 741 19.73 -73.25 -67.30
CA THR A 741 19.56 -74.29 -66.28
C THR A 741 20.83 -75.10 -66.06
N VAL A 742 21.67 -75.25 -67.11
CA VAL A 742 22.99 -75.88 -67.02
C VAL A 742 23.99 -75.03 -66.22
N PHE A 743 24.00 -73.71 -66.40
CA PHE A 743 24.87 -72.84 -65.61
C PHE A 743 24.41 -72.75 -64.14
N GLU A 744 23.10 -72.73 -63.90
CA GLU A 744 22.56 -72.78 -62.53
C GLU A 744 22.90 -74.09 -61.82
N SER A 745 22.80 -75.23 -62.51
CA SER A 745 23.14 -76.53 -61.93
C SER A 745 24.63 -76.64 -61.63
N ARG A 746 25.50 -76.15 -62.53
CA ARG A 746 26.95 -76.08 -62.31
C ARG A 746 27.31 -75.20 -61.11
N LEU A 747 26.68 -74.03 -60.96
CA LEU A 747 26.90 -73.16 -59.78
C LEU A 747 26.40 -73.82 -58.49
N LYS A 748 25.25 -74.52 -58.55
CA LYS A 748 24.70 -75.29 -57.42
C LYS A 748 25.62 -76.43 -56.99
N ASN A 749 26.25 -77.09 -57.95
CA ASN A 749 27.14 -78.24 -57.73
C ASN A 749 28.59 -77.84 -57.36
N LYS A 750 28.92 -76.54 -57.33
CA LYS A 750 30.29 -75.99 -57.15
C LYS A 750 31.24 -76.25 -58.32
N ASP A 751 30.72 -76.59 -59.49
CA ASP A 751 31.53 -76.81 -60.69
C ASP A 751 32.08 -75.49 -61.26
N ILE A 752 31.41 -74.37 -60.96
CA ILE A 752 31.81 -73.01 -61.40
C ILE A 752 31.67 -71.99 -60.26
N SER A 753 32.53 -70.98 -60.28
CA SER A 753 32.46 -69.81 -59.39
C SER A 753 31.39 -68.79 -59.84
N VAL A 754 31.06 -67.81 -59.00
CA VAL A 754 30.13 -66.71 -59.38
C VAL A 754 30.71 -65.90 -60.54
N LYS A 755 32.03 -65.72 -60.57
CA LYS A 755 32.76 -65.09 -61.68
C LYS A 755 32.58 -65.85 -63.00
N GLU A 756 32.81 -67.15 -63.01
CA GLU A 756 32.64 -68.00 -64.20
C GLU A 756 31.17 -68.07 -64.63
N PHE A 757 30.24 -68.06 -63.65
CA PHE A 757 28.82 -67.96 -63.93
C PHE A 757 28.47 -66.64 -64.62
N ILE A 758 29.01 -65.51 -64.18
CA ILE A 758 28.81 -64.20 -64.82
C ILE A 758 29.44 -64.16 -66.22
N GLU A 759 30.62 -64.76 -66.41
CA GLU A 759 31.25 -64.89 -67.72
C GLU A 759 30.34 -65.70 -68.67
N ALA A 760 29.82 -66.84 -68.21
CA ALA A 760 28.90 -67.67 -68.98
C ALA A 760 27.60 -66.93 -69.35
N LEU A 761 27.04 -66.14 -68.43
CA LEU A 761 25.86 -65.32 -68.71
C LEU A 761 26.16 -64.25 -69.79
N GLY A 762 27.32 -63.60 -69.73
CA GLY A 762 27.72 -62.59 -70.71
C GLY A 762 28.04 -63.13 -72.10
N GLN A 763 28.42 -64.41 -72.21
CA GLN A 763 28.69 -65.10 -73.48
C GLN A 763 27.44 -65.74 -74.09
N SER A 764 26.30 -65.71 -73.40
CA SER A 764 25.05 -66.30 -73.87
C SER A 764 24.50 -65.63 -75.13
N GLN A 765 23.78 -66.41 -75.95
CA GLN A 765 23.08 -65.88 -77.13
C GLN A 765 22.04 -64.81 -76.75
N LEU A 766 21.46 -64.92 -75.55
CA LEU A 766 20.49 -63.95 -75.04
C LEU A 766 21.14 -62.59 -74.76
N TYR A 767 22.32 -62.57 -74.14
CA TYR A 767 23.06 -61.34 -73.91
C TYR A 767 23.46 -60.67 -75.24
N GLN A 768 23.86 -61.48 -76.22
CA GLN A 768 24.13 -61.01 -77.58
C GLN A 768 22.88 -60.38 -78.22
N LYS A 769 21.71 -61.02 -78.09
CA LYS A 769 20.45 -60.51 -78.65
C LYS A 769 19.99 -59.19 -78.01
N GLU A 770 20.17 -59.02 -76.70
CA GLU A 770 19.64 -57.85 -75.98
C GLU A 770 20.62 -56.66 -75.95
N PHE A 771 21.93 -56.91 -75.79
CA PHE A 771 22.91 -55.84 -75.51
C PHE A 771 24.02 -55.71 -76.57
N TYR A 772 24.13 -56.63 -77.53
CA TYR A 772 25.09 -56.55 -78.64
C TYR A 772 24.42 -56.18 -79.97
N ASN A 773 23.52 -57.03 -80.47
CA ASN A 773 22.87 -56.85 -81.78
C ASN A 773 22.16 -55.49 -82.00
N PRO A 774 21.46 -54.90 -81.02
CA PRO A 774 20.71 -53.66 -81.25
C PRO A 774 21.56 -52.38 -81.10
N TYR A 775 22.84 -52.48 -80.73
CA TYR A 775 23.65 -51.32 -80.34
C TYR A 775 25.01 -51.29 -81.06
N PRO A 776 25.58 -50.10 -81.32
CA PRO A 776 26.93 -49.98 -81.87
C PRO A 776 27.99 -50.35 -80.83
N ASN A 777 29.18 -50.78 -81.28
CA ASN A 777 30.27 -51.25 -80.42
C ASN A 777 30.61 -50.30 -79.25
N THR A 778 30.59 -49.00 -79.45
CA THR A 778 30.84 -48.00 -78.39
C THR A 778 29.80 -48.06 -77.27
N LYS A 779 28.52 -48.29 -77.62
CA LYS A 779 27.45 -48.49 -76.65
C LYS A 779 27.52 -49.85 -75.98
N VAL A 780 27.92 -50.88 -76.73
CA VAL A 780 28.18 -52.23 -76.19
C VAL A 780 29.27 -52.17 -75.11
N ILE A 781 30.37 -51.44 -75.35
CA ILE A 781 31.45 -51.26 -74.36
C ILE A 781 30.92 -50.55 -73.11
N GLU A 782 30.13 -49.49 -73.29
CA GLU A 782 29.53 -48.75 -72.18
C GLU A 782 28.60 -49.63 -71.32
N LEU A 783 27.77 -50.45 -71.95
CA LEU A 783 26.87 -51.40 -71.28
C LEU A 783 27.64 -52.54 -70.63
N ALA A 784 28.61 -53.14 -71.32
CA ALA A 784 29.45 -54.20 -70.74
C ALA A 784 30.22 -53.70 -69.50
N MET A 785 30.76 -52.48 -69.54
CA MET A 785 31.39 -51.85 -68.38
C MET A 785 30.41 -51.64 -67.22
N LYS A 786 29.16 -51.26 -67.52
CA LYS A 786 28.08 -51.12 -66.54
C LYS A 786 27.72 -52.48 -65.90
N HIS A 787 27.56 -53.53 -66.69
CA HIS A 787 27.15 -54.85 -66.20
C HIS A 787 28.26 -55.54 -65.41
N PHE A 788 29.48 -55.56 -65.94
CA PHE A 788 30.57 -56.38 -65.40
C PHE A 788 31.50 -55.63 -64.45
N LEU A 789 31.73 -54.32 -64.64
CA LEU A 789 32.62 -53.53 -63.76
C LEU A 789 31.89 -52.53 -62.85
N GLY A 790 30.58 -52.40 -63.01
CA GLY A 790 29.77 -51.53 -62.16
C GLY A 790 29.98 -50.03 -62.43
N ARG A 791 30.59 -49.66 -63.56
CA ARG A 791 31.03 -48.28 -63.87
C ARG A 791 31.02 -47.94 -65.36
N ALA A 792 31.31 -46.69 -65.70
CA ALA A 792 31.50 -46.21 -67.07
C ALA A 792 32.96 -46.41 -67.51
N PRO A 793 33.26 -46.31 -68.82
CA PRO A 793 34.64 -46.23 -69.30
C PRO A 793 35.39 -45.04 -68.67
N LYS A 794 36.62 -45.27 -68.22
CA LYS A 794 37.49 -44.28 -67.56
C LYS A 794 37.98 -43.22 -68.52
N ASN A 795 38.64 -43.64 -69.62
CA ASN A 795 39.38 -42.78 -70.56
C ASN A 795 39.24 -43.29 -72.01
N GLN A 796 39.66 -42.48 -72.99
CA GLN A 796 39.63 -42.84 -74.42
C GLN A 796 40.48 -44.07 -74.76
N ILE A 797 41.59 -44.29 -74.04
CA ILE A 797 42.47 -45.46 -74.22
C ILE A 797 41.68 -46.75 -73.96
N GLU A 798 40.83 -46.76 -72.93
CA GLU A 798 40.01 -47.92 -72.56
C GLU A 798 38.98 -48.20 -73.66
N ILE A 799 38.31 -47.16 -74.17
CA ILE A 799 37.34 -47.28 -75.28
C ILE A 799 38.04 -47.83 -76.54
N ARG A 800 39.22 -47.31 -76.89
CA ARG A 800 39.98 -47.79 -78.06
C ARG A 800 40.38 -49.25 -77.92
N LYS A 801 40.94 -49.64 -76.76
CA LYS A 801 41.35 -51.01 -76.46
C LYS A 801 40.20 -52.00 -76.66
N TYR A 802 39.03 -51.71 -76.07
CA TYR A 802 37.89 -52.61 -76.15
C TYR A 802 37.15 -52.54 -77.49
N ASN A 803 37.20 -51.42 -78.21
CA ASN A 803 36.66 -51.34 -79.55
C ASN A 803 37.48 -52.17 -80.54
N GLN A 804 38.81 -52.15 -80.41
CA GLN A 804 39.69 -53.01 -81.20
C GLN A 804 39.44 -54.48 -80.89
N LEU A 805 39.32 -54.83 -79.60
CA LEU A 805 39.04 -56.21 -79.18
C LEU A 805 37.68 -56.72 -79.68
N LEU A 806 36.63 -55.88 -79.65
CA LEU A 806 35.33 -56.22 -80.20
C LEU A 806 35.38 -56.42 -81.73
N ALA A 807 36.21 -55.64 -82.43
CA ALA A 807 36.34 -55.73 -83.87
C ALA A 807 37.14 -56.97 -84.33
N SER A 808 38.13 -57.42 -83.56
CA SER A 808 38.94 -58.62 -83.88
C SER A 808 38.26 -59.93 -83.47
N ASP A 809 37.84 -60.02 -82.21
CA ASP A 809 37.55 -61.31 -81.55
C ASP A 809 36.09 -61.43 -81.06
N GLY A 810 35.29 -60.38 -81.25
CA GLY A 810 33.87 -60.35 -80.92
C GLY A 810 33.53 -60.24 -79.44
N LEU A 811 32.25 -60.46 -79.12
CA LEU A 811 31.68 -60.23 -77.79
C LEU A 811 32.26 -61.14 -76.69
N ALA A 812 32.49 -62.42 -76.99
CA ALA A 812 32.96 -63.37 -75.99
C ALA A 812 34.35 -63.00 -75.45
N ALA A 813 35.23 -62.52 -76.34
CA ALA A 813 36.55 -62.00 -75.97
C ALA A 813 36.45 -60.73 -75.11
N LEU A 814 35.52 -59.82 -75.43
CA LEU A 814 35.27 -58.63 -74.60
C LEU A 814 34.87 -59.03 -73.16
N VAL A 815 33.84 -59.87 -73.00
CA VAL A 815 33.36 -60.28 -71.67
C VAL A 815 34.47 -60.97 -70.88
N ARG A 816 35.19 -61.92 -71.50
CA ARG A 816 36.32 -62.60 -70.86
C ARG A 816 37.40 -61.62 -70.42
N SER A 817 37.73 -60.63 -71.25
CA SER A 817 38.74 -59.61 -70.92
C SER A 817 38.32 -58.67 -69.78
N LEU A 818 37.02 -58.44 -69.58
CA LEU A 818 36.50 -57.63 -68.47
C LEU A 818 36.50 -58.42 -67.17
N VAL A 819 36.01 -59.65 -67.19
CA VAL A 819 35.90 -60.53 -66.02
C VAL A 819 37.28 -61.02 -65.54
N SER A 820 38.24 -61.20 -66.45
CA SER A 820 39.64 -61.54 -66.11
C SER A 820 40.52 -60.33 -65.77
N SER A 821 39.98 -59.10 -65.80
CA SER A 821 40.76 -57.90 -65.48
C SER A 821 41.17 -57.85 -64.01
N LEU A 822 42.34 -57.26 -63.72
CA LEU A 822 42.80 -57.02 -62.35
C LEU A 822 41.77 -56.22 -61.53
N GLU A 823 41.10 -55.27 -62.17
CA GLU A 823 40.05 -54.49 -61.51
C GLU A 823 38.84 -55.34 -61.07
N TYR A 824 38.43 -56.32 -61.88
CA TYR A 824 37.34 -57.22 -61.51
C TYR A 824 37.74 -58.07 -60.30
N ALA A 825 38.96 -58.60 -60.32
CA ALA A 825 39.50 -59.41 -59.23
C ALA A 825 39.61 -58.64 -57.90
N GLU A 826 40.10 -57.40 -57.93
CA GLU A 826 40.23 -56.56 -56.73
C GLU A 826 38.88 -56.14 -56.13
N VAL A 827 37.87 -55.89 -56.97
CA VAL A 827 36.59 -55.30 -56.51
C VAL A 827 35.55 -56.36 -56.18
N PHE A 828 35.48 -57.44 -56.96
CA PHE A 828 34.45 -58.47 -56.83
C PHE A 828 35.01 -59.85 -56.41
N GLY A 829 36.27 -60.14 -56.77
CA GLY A 829 36.84 -61.47 -56.56
C GLY A 829 36.09 -62.54 -57.37
N GLU A 830 35.99 -63.76 -56.83
CA GLU A 830 35.34 -64.89 -57.51
C GLU A 830 33.89 -65.16 -57.05
N ASP A 831 33.51 -64.60 -55.89
CA ASP A 831 32.26 -64.95 -55.18
C ASP A 831 31.20 -63.83 -55.17
N THR A 832 31.55 -62.62 -55.63
CA THR A 832 30.68 -61.43 -55.49
C THR A 832 30.04 -61.07 -56.82
N VAL A 833 28.72 -60.83 -56.81
CA VAL A 833 28.02 -60.30 -57.97
C VAL A 833 28.39 -58.82 -58.16
N PRO A 834 28.70 -58.38 -59.40
CA PRO A 834 28.93 -56.99 -59.69
C PRO A 834 27.76 -56.11 -59.23
N TYR A 835 28.09 -54.92 -58.74
CA TYR A 835 27.11 -53.96 -58.23
C TYR A 835 27.45 -52.55 -58.70
N ARG A 836 26.48 -51.63 -58.64
CA ARG A 836 26.69 -50.22 -58.98
C ARG A 836 27.75 -49.60 -58.06
N ARG A 837 28.84 -49.11 -58.66
CA ARG A 837 29.90 -48.39 -57.94
C ARG A 837 29.72 -46.88 -58.09
N PHE A 838 30.26 -46.13 -57.13
CA PHE A 838 30.32 -44.67 -57.16
C PHE A 838 31.79 -44.22 -57.24
N PRO A 839 32.43 -44.28 -58.42
CA PRO A 839 33.85 -43.98 -58.56
C PRO A 839 34.13 -42.49 -58.33
N THR A 840 35.17 -42.15 -57.60
CA THR A 840 35.52 -40.74 -57.25
C THR A 840 36.73 -40.21 -58.00
N PHE A 841 37.76 -41.03 -58.21
CA PHE A 841 39.07 -40.57 -58.66
C PHE A 841 39.15 -40.19 -60.15
N PRO A 842 38.63 -40.96 -61.12
CA PRO A 842 38.74 -40.58 -62.53
C PRO A 842 37.77 -39.43 -62.88
N ALA A 843 38.29 -38.41 -63.57
CA ALA A 843 37.68 -37.08 -63.70
C ALA A 843 36.20 -37.04 -64.08
N THR A 844 35.74 -37.85 -65.03
CA THR A 844 34.34 -37.85 -65.48
C THR A 844 33.60 -39.14 -65.17
N ASN A 845 34.18 -40.05 -64.40
CA ASN A 845 33.60 -41.37 -64.19
C ASN A 845 32.37 -41.31 -63.26
N PHE A 846 32.40 -40.46 -62.22
CA PHE A 846 31.22 -40.23 -61.37
C PHE A 846 29.99 -39.72 -62.15
N PRO A 847 30.04 -38.60 -62.91
CA PRO A 847 28.87 -38.13 -63.63
C PRO A 847 28.45 -39.07 -64.77
N ASN A 848 29.38 -39.77 -65.42
CA ASN A 848 29.05 -40.71 -66.50
C ASN A 848 28.37 -41.98 -65.96
N THR A 849 28.82 -42.50 -64.81
CA THR A 849 28.13 -43.61 -64.13
C THR A 849 26.75 -43.22 -63.63
N GLU A 850 26.61 -42.00 -63.09
CA GLU A 850 25.32 -41.48 -62.63
C GLU A 850 24.30 -41.43 -63.80
N LYS A 851 24.72 -40.95 -64.98
CA LYS A 851 23.89 -40.97 -66.19
C LYS A 851 23.49 -42.40 -66.59
N LEU A 852 24.44 -43.34 -66.58
CA LEU A 852 24.20 -44.73 -67.00
C LEU A 852 23.24 -45.52 -66.11
N TYR A 853 23.31 -45.31 -64.80
CA TYR A 853 22.45 -46.01 -63.85
C TYR A 853 21.13 -45.28 -63.59
N ASN A 854 21.01 -44.01 -63.95
CA ASN A 854 19.74 -43.29 -63.90
C ASN A 854 18.94 -43.44 -65.20
N SER A 855 19.56 -43.91 -66.29
CA SER A 855 18.84 -44.36 -67.49
C SER A 855 18.26 -45.75 -67.32
N LEU A 856 16.96 -45.91 -67.58
CA LEU A 856 16.27 -47.19 -67.60
C LEU A 856 16.59 -47.99 -68.87
N THR A 857 16.38 -49.31 -68.82
CA THR A 857 16.48 -50.22 -69.96
C THR A 857 15.69 -49.66 -71.16
N LYS A 858 16.34 -49.54 -72.31
CA LYS A 858 15.72 -49.07 -73.57
C LYS A 858 15.12 -47.64 -73.51
N GLN A 859 15.44 -46.82 -72.49
CA GLN A 859 14.94 -45.45 -72.36
C GLN A 859 15.42 -44.52 -73.50
N SER A 860 16.66 -44.67 -73.94
CA SER A 860 17.20 -43.95 -75.10
C SER A 860 18.27 -44.78 -75.81
N LYS A 861 18.37 -44.63 -77.14
CA LYS A 861 19.45 -45.23 -77.95
C LYS A 861 20.73 -44.37 -77.98
N THR A 862 20.73 -43.24 -77.26
CA THR A 862 21.86 -42.31 -77.22
C THR A 862 23.04 -42.91 -76.45
N ILE A 863 24.25 -42.64 -76.94
CA ILE A 863 25.49 -43.07 -76.31
C ILE A 863 25.89 -41.99 -75.31
N PHE A 864 26.07 -42.31 -74.02
CA PHE A 864 26.40 -41.28 -73.04
C PHE A 864 27.89 -40.93 -73.08
N ASN A 865 28.75 -41.90 -73.42
CA ASN A 865 30.18 -41.68 -73.61
C ASN A 865 30.65 -42.18 -75.00
N PRO A 866 30.41 -41.42 -76.10
CA PRO A 866 30.80 -41.84 -77.45
C PRO A 866 32.31 -41.80 -77.65
N SER A 867 32.97 -40.76 -77.13
CA SER A 867 34.42 -40.61 -77.03
C SER A 867 34.74 -39.45 -76.08
N PHE A 868 35.95 -39.42 -75.56
CA PHE A 868 36.45 -38.26 -74.84
C PHE A 868 37.00 -37.23 -75.85
N ALA A 869 36.84 -35.94 -75.52
CA ALA A 869 37.39 -34.86 -76.32
C ALA A 869 38.91 -35.06 -76.51
N PRO A 870 39.47 -34.79 -77.70
CA PRO A 870 40.90 -34.96 -77.94
C PRO A 870 41.69 -34.04 -77.00
N GLU A 871 42.61 -34.63 -76.26
CA GLU A 871 43.57 -33.89 -75.45
C GLU A 871 44.56 -33.22 -76.40
N LYS A 872 44.82 -31.91 -76.21
CA LYS A 872 45.84 -31.19 -77.00
C LYS A 872 47.19 -31.88 -76.75
N THR A 873 47.74 -32.55 -77.75
CA THR A 873 49.07 -33.17 -77.62
C THR A 873 50.10 -32.09 -77.28
N ARG A 874 50.85 -32.27 -76.19
CA ARG A 874 52.06 -31.48 -75.94
C ARG A 874 52.97 -31.66 -77.15
N ARG A 875 53.29 -30.57 -77.85
CA ARG A 875 54.48 -30.52 -78.70
C ARG A 875 55.65 -30.99 -77.84
N ILE A 876 56.28 -32.09 -78.22
CA ILE A 876 57.61 -32.43 -77.74
C ILE A 876 58.52 -31.46 -78.49
N ASP A 877 58.81 -30.32 -77.87
CA ASP A 877 59.84 -29.43 -78.36
C ASP A 877 61.18 -30.13 -78.10
N LEU A 878 61.80 -30.62 -79.17
CA LEU A 878 63.23 -30.95 -79.19
C LEU A 878 63.99 -29.66 -78.88
N LEU A 879 64.69 -29.62 -77.75
CA LEU A 879 65.64 -28.55 -77.43
C LEU A 879 66.84 -28.60 -78.40
N PRO A 880 67.34 -27.46 -78.91
CA PRO A 880 68.62 -27.42 -79.59
C PRO A 880 69.74 -27.36 -78.52
N GLY A 881 70.66 -28.32 -78.55
CA GLY A 881 71.97 -28.22 -77.88
C GLY A 881 72.28 -29.27 -76.81
N ALA A 882 72.51 -30.52 -77.22
CA ALA A 882 73.62 -31.42 -76.86
C ALA A 882 73.36 -32.80 -77.46
#